data_AF-A0A3Q9GL25-F1
#
_entry.id   AF-A0A3Q9GL25-F1
#
_cell.length_a   1.000
_cell.length_b   1.000
_cell.length_c   1.000
_cell.angle_alpha   90.00
_cell.angle_beta   90.00
_cell.angle_gamma   90.00
#
_symmetry.space_group_name_H-M   'P 1'
#
loop_
_entity.id
_entity.type
_entity.pdbx_description
1 polymer ?
#
loop_
_entity_poly.entity_id
_entity_poly.type
_entity_poly.pdbx_seq_one_letter_code
_entity_poly.pdbx_strand_id
1 'polypeptide(L)'
;MTETIHVVVMGVSGSGKTTVAGILQDRWGWQLAEADDFHPQSNIDKMHSGIPLTDDDRWPWLETIRTWMTEHEEAGRSTIVTCSALKKTYRDVLRRGAARVIFMHLDGDHALLASRLATRTDHFMPSSLLDSQFATLEQLQPDELGAVIDIAGTPAQIATTIERKIELMTSPARMPEGSAAVSVSRAGVAVADVGVYGLGTMGSALARNLAGHFTTAVMNVDSARTDRFMALHGSEGDFVATASSAEFIAALRRPRKILLVVTAGVAVDSVIAQLSAYLESGDIVVDMGNSHFEDTRRREALLRQRGIRFVGCGISGGERGALSGPALMVGGTAAAWEQLKPILEPIAARADDGASCAVHVGADGAGHLAKIVHNGIEYAQMEVIAEVYHLLRRTLGLTNRQAGDVFEQWNRGELNSYLLEISAAVLRAGADGDFIEQISDRASHKGTGAWSTMIGVDLGVDVSMLAGALFARFASTSRLRGKLGYAAGTAAGQSGVGVHDAGGELTTDDLRQAMWLAKLVSYVQGLEVIRAASERYGWNIDLAGVCRGWRAGCIIRCAMLDELSELLEFGDPMGVLVKNAERVLGRLPALRKVIGVAGAAQSPAADLAAALAYLDQAREQRLPTALIQAQRDFFGAHGFELEGQEGIFHGPWKHID
;
A
#
# COMPACT_ATOMS: atom_id res chain seq x y z
N MET A 1 -18.54 2.25 -30.15
CA MET A 1 -18.08 0.92 -29.68
C MET A 1 -16.57 0.99 -29.65
N THR A 2 -15.96 0.71 -28.50
CA THR A 2 -14.49 0.62 -28.37
C THR A 2 -13.97 -0.48 -29.29
N GLU A 3 -12.95 -0.19 -30.09
CA GLU A 3 -12.33 -1.14 -31.01
C GLU A 3 -11.81 -2.37 -30.23
N THR A 4 -12.19 -3.58 -30.66
CA THR A 4 -11.69 -4.83 -30.07
C THR A 4 -10.24 -5.06 -30.51
N ILE A 5 -9.35 -5.32 -29.56
CA ILE A 5 -7.93 -5.56 -29.83
C ILE A 5 -7.43 -6.82 -29.12
N HIS A 6 -6.44 -7.48 -29.73
CA HIS A 6 -5.74 -8.60 -29.11
C HIS A 6 -4.28 -8.23 -28.85
N VAL A 7 -3.80 -8.49 -27.64
CA VAL A 7 -2.40 -8.27 -27.26
C VAL A 7 -1.70 -9.62 -27.18
N VAL A 8 -0.70 -9.83 -28.02
CA VAL A 8 0.12 -11.05 -27.99
C VAL A 8 1.44 -10.73 -27.30
N VAL A 9 1.62 -11.26 -26.09
CA VAL A 9 2.89 -11.16 -25.34
C VAL A 9 3.79 -12.31 -25.80
N MET A 10 4.78 -11.98 -26.62
CA MET A 10 5.66 -12.96 -27.28
C MET A 10 7.11 -12.87 -26.82
N GLY A 11 7.90 -13.88 -27.13
CA GLY A 11 9.33 -13.97 -26.81
C GLY A 11 9.74 -15.41 -26.53
N VAL A 12 11.05 -15.65 -26.44
CA VAL A 12 11.60 -16.98 -26.17
C VAL A 12 11.24 -17.49 -24.76
N SER A 13 11.41 -18.78 -24.50
CA SER A 13 11.16 -19.37 -23.18
C SER A 13 12.06 -18.72 -22.12
N GLY A 14 11.49 -18.44 -20.94
CA GLY A 14 12.18 -17.73 -19.87
C GLY A 14 12.07 -16.19 -19.90
N SER A 15 11.47 -15.60 -20.94
CA SER A 15 11.32 -14.13 -21.06
C SER A 15 10.31 -13.52 -20.10
N GLY A 16 9.48 -14.33 -19.44
CA GLY A 16 8.50 -13.89 -18.44
C GLY A 16 7.08 -13.67 -18.97
N LYS A 17 6.74 -14.16 -20.18
CA LYS A 17 5.43 -13.99 -20.84
C LYS A 17 4.23 -14.18 -19.90
N THR A 18 4.08 -15.37 -19.31
CA THR A 18 2.97 -15.74 -18.38
C THR A 18 2.88 -14.79 -17.18
N THR A 19 4.01 -14.47 -16.56
CA THR A 19 4.04 -13.59 -15.38
C THR A 19 3.64 -12.16 -15.73
N VAL A 20 4.15 -11.64 -16.85
CA VAL A 20 3.82 -10.30 -17.34
C VAL A 20 2.36 -10.23 -17.79
N ALA A 21 1.88 -11.24 -18.53
CA ALA A 21 0.51 -11.30 -19.03
C ALA A 21 -0.52 -11.46 -17.91
N GLY A 22 -0.20 -12.20 -16.83
CA GLY A 22 -1.04 -12.28 -15.63
C GLY A 22 -1.20 -10.91 -14.94
N ILE A 23 -0.11 -10.13 -14.84
CA ILE A 23 -0.20 -8.76 -14.32
C ILE A 23 -1.08 -7.88 -15.20
N LEU A 24 -0.95 -8.00 -16.52
CA LEU A 24 -1.78 -7.25 -17.48
C LEU A 24 -3.26 -7.68 -17.40
N GLN A 25 -3.54 -8.98 -17.23
CA GLN A 25 -4.87 -9.51 -17.00
C GLN A 25 -5.50 -8.91 -15.75
N ASP A 26 -4.79 -8.90 -14.63
CA ASP A 26 -5.28 -8.33 -13.36
C ASP A 26 -5.59 -6.83 -13.50
N ARG A 27 -4.82 -6.11 -14.32
CA ARG A 27 -4.98 -4.66 -14.55
C ARG A 27 -6.12 -4.34 -15.51
N TRP A 28 -6.24 -5.06 -16.62
CA TRP A 28 -7.20 -4.76 -17.69
C TRP A 28 -8.52 -5.51 -17.54
N GLY A 29 -8.56 -6.59 -16.77
CA GLY A 29 -9.70 -7.49 -16.67
C GLY A 29 -10.00 -8.24 -17.97
N TRP A 30 -9.04 -8.30 -18.90
CA TRP A 30 -9.19 -8.98 -20.18
C TRP A 30 -8.96 -10.47 -20.05
N GLN A 31 -9.53 -11.24 -20.97
CA GLN A 31 -9.35 -12.68 -20.95
C GLN A 31 -7.93 -13.05 -21.41
N LEU A 32 -7.21 -13.78 -20.57
CA LEU A 32 -5.87 -14.30 -20.84
C LEU A 32 -5.97 -15.74 -21.33
N ALA A 33 -5.19 -16.07 -22.36
CA ALA A 33 -4.95 -17.43 -22.81
C ALA A 33 -3.45 -17.72 -22.84
N GLU A 34 -3.04 -18.86 -22.29
CA GLU A 34 -1.68 -19.38 -22.44
C GLU A 34 -1.62 -20.22 -23.71
N ALA A 35 -0.86 -19.80 -24.72
CA ALA A 35 -0.82 -20.52 -26.00
C ALA A 35 -0.30 -21.96 -25.87
N ASP A 36 0.53 -22.22 -24.86
CA ASP A 36 1.09 -23.56 -24.63
C ASP A 36 -0.02 -24.59 -24.30
N ASP A 37 -1.16 -24.15 -23.74
CA ASP A 37 -2.33 -25.00 -23.44
C ASP A 37 -3.05 -25.48 -24.72
N PHE A 38 -2.80 -24.84 -25.86
CA PHE A 38 -3.40 -25.20 -27.15
C PHE A 38 -2.57 -26.22 -27.93
N HIS A 39 -1.42 -26.65 -27.41
CA HIS A 39 -0.62 -27.66 -28.09
C HIS A 39 -1.30 -29.03 -28.06
N PRO A 40 -1.30 -29.79 -29.17
CA PRO A 40 -1.66 -31.20 -29.13
C PRO A 40 -0.61 -31.99 -28.33
N GLN A 41 -1.01 -33.11 -27.73
CA GLN A 41 -0.13 -33.96 -26.93
C GLN A 41 1.16 -34.35 -27.67
N SER A 42 1.09 -34.58 -28.99
CA SER A 42 2.25 -34.88 -29.83
C SER A 42 3.33 -33.78 -29.83
N ASN A 43 2.94 -32.52 -29.70
CA ASN A 43 3.87 -31.40 -29.63
C ASN A 43 4.49 -31.31 -28.23
N ILE A 44 3.69 -31.55 -27.20
CA ILE A 44 4.14 -31.58 -25.80
C ILE A 44 5.21 -32.67 -25.63
N ASP A 45 4.95 -33.87 -26.14
CA ASP A 45 5.86 -35.02 -26.05
C ASP A 45 7.19 -34.77 -26.79
N LYS A 46 7.16 -34.13 -27.97
CA LYS A 46 8.36 -33.71 -28.71
C LYS A 46 9.20 -32.71 -27.91
N MET A 47 8.57 -31.67 -27.36
CA MET A 47 9.28 -30.64 -26.58
C MET A 47 9.86 -31.21 -25.28
N HIS A 48 9.14 -32.11 -24.59
CA HIS A 48 9.64 -32.83 -23.43
C HIS A 48 10.87 -33.67 -23.73
N SER A 49 10.93 -34.26 -24.92
CA SER A 49 12.07 -35.05 -25.38
C SER A 49 13.25 -34.19 -25.85
N GLY A 50 13.18 -32.86 -25.68
CA GLY A 50 14.21 -31.93 -26.13
C GLY A 50 14.29 -31.78 -27.65
N ILE A 51 13.26 -32.21 -28.39
CA ILE A 51 13.19 -32.09 -29.85
C ILE A 51 12.44 -30.79 -30.19
N PRO A 52 13.07 -29.84 -30.90
CA PRO A 52 12.38 -28.62 -31.33
C PRO A 52 11.21 -28.95 -32.25
N LEU A 53 10.09 -28.24 -32.07
CA LEU A 53 8.98 -28.32 -33.03
C LEU A 53 9.43 -27.80 -34.40
N THR A 54 8.82 -28.33 -35.46
CA THR A 54 8.98 -27.86 -36.85
C THR A 54 7.87 -26.86 -37.21
N ASP A 55 7.90 -26.31 -38.43
CA ASP A 55 6.81 -25.46 -38.92
C ASP A 55 5.50 -26.25 -39.06
N ASP A 56 5.56 -27.49 -39.56
CA ASP A 56 4.40 -28.38 -39.70
C ASP A 56 3.73 -28.70 -38.36
N ASP A 57 4.53 -28.78 -37.29
CA ASP A 57 4.02 -28.97 -35.93
C ASP A 57 3.31 -27.72 -35.39
N ARG A 58 3.70 -26.52 -35.85
CA ARG A 58 3.19 -25.24 -35.34
C ARG A 58 1.97 -24.73 -36.08
N TRP A 59 1.76 -25.08 -37.36
CA TRP A 59 0.61 -24.57 -38.12
C TRP A 59 -0.75 -24.90 -37.47
N PRO A 60 -1.06 -26.15 -37.08
CA PRO A 60 -2.36 -26.47 -36.48
C PRO A 60 -2.56 -25.78 -35.13
N TRP A 61 -1.48 -25.61 -34.36
CA TRP A 61 -1.48 -24.94 -33.07
C TRP A 61 -1.80 -23.44 -33.20
N LEU A 62 -1.15 -22.75 -34.14
CA LEU A 62 -1.40 -21.32 -34.41
C LEU A 62 -2.82 -21.07 -34.90
N GLU A 63 -3.36 -21.96 -35.73
CA GLU A 63 -4.76 -21.87 -36.17
C GLU A 63 -5.74 -22.02 -35.00
N THR A 64 -5.45 -22.90 -34.04
CA THR A 64 -6.30 -23.08 -32.84
C THR A 64 -6.34 -21.81 -31.98
N ILE A 65 -5.18 -21.17 -31.78
CA ILE A 65 -5.11 -19.88 -31.07
C ILE A 65 -5.88 -18.80 -31.82
N ARG A 66 -5.74 -18.76 -33.15
CA ARG A 66 -6.46 -17.78 -33.99
C ARG A 66 -7.97 -18.00 -33.94
N THR A 67 -8.45 -19.24 -33.99
CA THR A 67 -9.87 -19.56 -33.80
C THR A 67 -10.37 -19.01 -32.47
N TRP A 68 -9.65 -19.26 -31.38
CA TRP A 68 -10.02 -18.74 -30.06
C TRP A 68 -10.05 -17.21 -30.01
N MET A 69 -9.07 -16.52 -30.63
CA MET A 69 -9.06 -15.06 -30.74
C MET A 69 -10.28 -14.56 -31.53
N THR A 70 -10.64 -15.22 -32.64
CA THR A 70 -11.80 -14.87 -33.47
C THR A 70 -13.11 -15.01 -32.72
N GLU A 71 -13.29 -16.06 -31.92
CA GLU A 71 -14.50 -16.23 -31.09
C GLU A 71 -14.67 -15.10 -30.07
N HIS A 72 -13.57 -14.58 -29.52
CA HIS A 72 -13.60 -13.46 -28.56
C HIS A 72 -13.80 -12.12 -29.26
N GLU A 73 -13.20 -11.96 -30.44
CA GLU A 73 -13.40 -10.84 -31.34
C GLU A 73 -14.86 -10.69 -31.76
N GLU A 74 -15.51 -11.76 -32.21
CA GLU A 74 -16.93 -11.78 -32.59
C GLU A 74 -17.86 -11.45 -31.41
N ALA A 75 -17.42 -11.78 -30.19
CA ALA A 75 -18.08 -11.40 -28.94
C ALA A 75 -17.76 -9.96 -28.47
N GLY A 76 -16.97 -9.19 -29.23
CA GLY A 76 -16.57 -7.83 -28.91
C GLY A 76 -15.59 -7.71 -27.74
N ARG A 77 -14.85 -8.77 -27.41
CA ARG A 77 -13.97 -8.85 -26.24
C ARG A 77 -12.50 -8.78 -26.63
N SER A 78 -11.77 -7.85 -26.04
CA SER A 78 -10.32 -7.78 -26.15
C SER A 78 -9.64 -8.88 -25.33
N THR A 79 -8.50 -9.40 -25.80
CA THR A 79 -7.81 -10.52 -25.15
C THR A 79 -6.31 -10.32 -25.04
N ILE A 80 -5.70 -11.09 -24.13
CA ILE A 80 -4.25 -11.21 -23.96
C ILE A 80 -3.88 -12.66 -24.27
N VAL A 81 -2.84 -12.88 -25.08
CA VAL A 81 -2.35 -14.23 -25.41
C VAL A 81 -0.85 -14.27 -25.17
N THR A 82 -0.36 -15.19 -24.34
CA THR A 82 1.08 -15.47 -24.29
C THR A 82 1.42 -16.43 -25.42
N CYS A 83 2.38 -16.11 -26.29
CA CYS A 83 2.66 -16.99 -27.44
C CYS A 83 4.12 -16.94 -27.90
N SER A 84 4.71 -18.10 -28.17
CA SER A 84 6.03 -18.23 -28.79
C SER A 84 5.94 -18.07 -30.33
N ALA A 85 5.29 -16.99 -30.81
CA ALA A 85 5.15 -16.66 -32.22
C ALA A 85 6.45 -16.05 -32.79
N LEU A 86 7.50 -16.86 -32.83
CA LEU A 86 8.87 -16.40 -33.06
C LEU A 86 9.17 -15.99 -34.52
N LYS A 87 8.45 -16.54 -35.52
CA LYS A 87 8.57 -16.13 -36.92
C LYS A 87 7.49 -15.13 -37.33
N LYS A 88 7.79 -14.26 -38.30
CA LYS A 88 6.80 -13.38 -38.94
C LYS A 88 5.65 -14.19 -39.53
N THR A 89 5.94 -15.32 -40.19
CA THR A 89 4.90 -16.18 -40.77
C THR A 89 3.92 -16.74 -39.74
N TYR A 90 4.33 -16.89 -38.48
CA TYR A 90 3.45 -17.32 -37.39
C TYR A 90 2.55 -16.17 -36.92
N ARG A 91 3.14 -14.98 -36.78
CA ARG A 91 2.41 -13.75 -36.44
C ARG A 91 1.42 -13.37 -37.54
N ASP A 92 1.76 -13.68 -38.79
CA ASP A 92 0.88 -13.54 -39.95
C ASP A 92 -0.36 -14.44 -39.87
N VAL A 93 -0.32 -15.57 -39.15
CA VAL A 93 -1.51 -16.39 -38.85
C VAL A 93 -2.36 -15.72 -37.77
N LEU A 94 -1.74 -15.28 -36.67
CA LEU A 94 -2.45 -14.68 -35.55
C LEU A 94 -3.15 -13.36 -35.91
N ARG A 95 -2.60 -12.60 -36.86
CA ARG A 95 -3.20 -11.36 -37.38
C ARG A 95 -4.33 -11.56 -38.39
N ARG A 96 -4.70 -12.80 -38.73
CA ARG A 96 -5.85 -13.09 -39.62
C ARG A 96 -7.15 -12.85 -38.85
N GLY A 97 -7.78 -11.70 -39.05
CA GLY A 97 -9.03 -11.32 -38.37
C GLY A 97 -9.38 -9.87 -38.65
N ALA A 98 -10.52 -9.40 -38.16
CA ALA A 98 -10.92 -8.00 -38.28
C ALA A 98 -10.41 -7.13 -37.11
N ALA A 99 -10.16 -7.72 -35.94
CA ALA A 99 -9.57 -7.05 -34.79
C ALA A 99 -8.06 -6.83 -34.95
N ARG A 100 -7.58 -5.71 -34.42
CA ARG A 100 -6.15 -5.39 -34.41
C ARG A 100 -5.41 -6.31 -33.45
N VAL A 101 -4.29 -6.86 -33.92
CA VAL A 101 -3.37 -7.65 -33.10
C VAL A 101 -2.11 -6.83 -32.85
N ILE A 102 -1.74 -6.68 -31.57
CA ILE A 102 -0.57 -5.92 -31.14
C ILE A 102 0.45 -6.88 -30.50
N PHE A 103 1.67 -6.94 -31.05
CA PHE A 103 2.73 -7.83 -30.59
C PHE A 103 3.67 -7.13 -29.60
N MET A 104 3.72 -7.63 -28.37
CA MET A 104 4.66 -7.18 -27.35
C MET A 104 5.79 -8.20 -27.23
N HIS A 105 6.91 -7.92 -27.90
CA HIS A 105 8.05 -8.82 -27.96
C HIS A 105 8.99 -8.61 -26.76
N LEU A 106 8.93 -9.52 -25.80
CA LEU A 106 9.85 -9.60 -24.66
C LEU A 106 11.21 -10.13 -25.13
N ASP A 107 12.18 -9.22 -25.25
CA ASP A 107 13.51 -9.47 -25.78
C ASP A 107 14.56 -9.31 -24.69
N GLY A 108 15.54 -10.22 -24.68
CA GLY A 108 16.65 -10.20 -23.74
C GLY A 108 17.79 -11.07 -24.22
N ASP A 109 18.97 -10.86 -23.63
CA ASP A 109 20.13 -11.64 -24.02
C ASP A 109 20.02 -13.11 -23.59
N HIS A 110 20.74 -13.96 -24.31
CA HIS A 110 20.74 -15.40 -24.10
C HIS A 110 21.17 -15.79 -22.69
N ALA A 111 22.18 -15.11 -22.13
CA ALA A 111 22.74 -15.41 -20.81
C ALA A 111 21.73 -15.16 -19.67
N LEU A 112 20.99 -14.06 -19.75
CA LEU A 112 19.92 -13.70 -18.84
C LEU A 112 18.79 -14.74 -18.89
N LEU A 113 18.38 -15.15 -20.10
CA LEU A 113 17.31 -16.12 -20.28
C LEU A 113 17.72 -17.54 -19.83
N ALA A 114 18.95 -17.95 -20.11
CA ALA A 114 19.52 -19.20 -19.63
C ALA A 114 19.56 -19.24 -18.09
N SER A 115 19.98 -18.15 -17.45
CA SER A 115 20.00 -18.05 -15.98
C SER A 115 18.60 -18.16 -15.36
N ARG A 116 17.59 -17.52 -15.98
CA ARG A 116 16.20 -17.58 -15.53
C ARG A 116 15.60 -18.98 -15.68
N LEU A 117 15.93 -19.68 -16.77
CA LEU A 117 15.48 -21.06 -16.99
C LEU A 117 16.12 -22.04 -16.01
N ALA A 118 17.39 -21.86 -15.64
CA ALA A 118 18.09 -22.71 -14.68
C ALA A 118 17.49 -22.64 -13.25
N THR A 119 16.89 -21.50 -12.90
CA THR A 119 16.26 -21.28 -11.57
C THR A 119 14.79 -21.71 -11.48
N ARG A 120 14.20 -22.20 -12.58
CA ARG A 120 12.77 -22.56 -12.64
C ARG A 120 12.57 -24.03 -12.30
N THR A 121 11.71 -24.33 -11.34
CA THR A 121 11.42 -25.70 -10.87
C THR A 121 10.30 -26.42 -11.62
N ASP A 122 9.59 -25.76 -12.55
CA ASP A 122 8.26 -26.24 -12.95
C ASP A 122 7.84 -25.92 -14.40
N HIS A 123 8.62 -26.32 -15.42
CA HIS A 123 8.12 -26.32 -16.81
C HIS A 123 8.75 -27.36 -17.74
N PHE A 124 7.96 -27.73 -18.75
CA PHE A 124 8.08 -28.80 -19.75
C PHE A 124 9.30 -28.75 -20.70
N MET A 125 10.13 -27.70 -20.66
CA MET A 125 11.16 -27.43 -21.68
C MET A 125 12.58 -27.43 -21.10
N PRO A 126 13.48 -28.33 -21.54
CA PRO A 126 14.89 -28.28 -21.17
C PRO A 126 15.60 -27.04 -21.75
N SER A 127 16.64 -26.56 -21.05
CA SER A 127 17.47 -25.41 -21.48
C SER A 127 18.12 -25.62 -22.85
N SER A 128 18.28 -26.88 -23.29
CA SER A 128 18.80 -27.26 -24.61
C SER A 128 17.95 -26.76 -25.80
N LEU A 129 16.69 -26.37 -25.56
CA LEU A 129 15.82 -25.83 -26.60
C LEU A 129 15.92 -24.30 -26.76
N LEU A 130 16.60 -23.61 -25.85
CA LEU A 130 16.75 -22.15 -25.91
C LEU A 130 17.46 -21.70 -27.19
N ASP A 131 18.54 -22.39 -27.57
CA ASP A 131 19.31 -22.12 -28.79
C ASP A 131 18.44 -22.24 -30.05
N SER A 132 17.58 -23.26 -30.10
CA SER A 132 16.67 -23.47 -31.23
C SER A 132 15.62 -22.37 -31.35
N GLN A 133 15.17 -21.80 -30.23
CA GLN A 133 14.22 -20.69 -30.23
C GLN A 133 14.88 -19.38 -30.67
N PHE A 134 16.10 -19.10 -30.22
CA PHE A 134 16.87 -17.96 -30.73
C PHE A 134 17.16 -18.08 -32.23
N ALA A 135 17.49 -19.28 -32.72
CA ALA A 135 17.67 -19.54 -34.15
C ALA A 135 16.37 -19.36 -34.96
N THR A 136 15.21 -19.52 -34.31
CA THR A 136 13.89 -19.36 -34.93
C THR A 136 13.36 -17.92 -34.81
N LEU A 137 13.90 -17.11 -33.91
CA LEU A 137 13.39 -15.77 -33.60
C LEU A 137 13.69 -14.79 -34.75
N GLU A 138 12.63 -14.32 -35.38
CA GLU A 138 12.63 -13.21 -36.32
C GLU A 138 12.11 -11.95 -35.62
N GLN A 139 12.91 -10.87 -35.66
CA GLN A 139 12.53 -9.57 -35.12
C GLN A 139 11.25 -9.04 -35.77
N LEU A 140 10.50 -8.24 -35.01
CA LEU A 140 9.28 -7.59 -35.50
C LEU A 140 9.60 -6.73 -36.73
N GLN A 141 8.85 -6.95 -37.81
CA GLN A 141 8.97 -6.19 -39.06
C GLN A 141 8.12 -4.92 -39.03
N PRO A 142 8.41 -3.91 -39.86
CA PRO A 142 7.69 -2.64 -39.86
C PRO A 142 6.18 -2.73 -40.14
N ASP A 143 5.72 -3.80 -40.83
CA ASP A 143 4.30 -4.06 -41.10
C ASP A 143 3.56 -4.71 -39.91
N GLU A 144 4.26 -5.03 -38.83
CA GLU A 144 3.72 -5.66 -37.64
C GLU A 144 3.49 -4.62 -36.55
N LEU A 145 2.22 -4.46 -36.14
CA LEU A 145 1.87 -3.54 -35.06
C LEU A 145 2.38 -4.12 -33.74
N GLY A 146 3.40 -3.50 -33.13
CA GLY A 146 4.01 -4.04 -31.93
C GLY A 146 5.23 -3.25 -31.44
N ALA A 147 5.80 -3.68 -30.33
CA ALA A 147 7.04 -3.14 -29.79
C ALA A 147 7.92 -4.24 -29.19
N VAL A 148 9.23 -4.04 -29.32
CA VAL A 148 10.24 -4.80 -28.58
C VAL A 148 10.39 -4.19 -27.18
N ILE A 149 10.41 -5.05 -26.16
CA ILE A 149 10.41 -4.71 -24.74
C ILE A 149 11.58 -5.42 -24.09
N ASP A 150 12.49 -4.64 -23.51
CA ASP A 150 13.63 -5.16 -22.75
C ASP A 150 13.16 -5.85 -21.45
N ILE A 151 13.63 -7.07 -21.22
CA ILE A 151 13.29 -7.89 -20.05
C ILE A 151 14.23 -7.70 -18.85
N ALA A 152 15.16 -6.75 -18.87
CA ALA A 152 16.09 -6.49 -17.77
C ALA A 152 15.38 -6.06 -16.47
N GLY A 153 14.19 -5.46 -16.57
CA GLY A 153 13.38 -5.03 -15.43
C GLY A 153 12.57 -6.15 -14.75
N THR A 154 11.86 -5.80 -13.67
CA THR A 154 10.91 -6.69 -13.00
C THR A 154 9.65 -6.91 -13.87
N PRO A 155 8.91 -8.03 -13.69
CA PRO A 155 7.67 -8.27 -14.45
C PRO A 155 6.66 -7.12 -14.39
N ALA A 156 6.57 -6.42 -13.25
CA ALA A 156 5.69 -5.26 -13.09
C ALA A 156 6.15 -4.04 -13.91
N GLN A 157 7.47 -3.82 -14.04
CA GLN A 157 8.03 -2.75 -14.88
C GLN A 157 7.84 -3.06 -16.37
N ILE A 158 8.00 -4.33 -16.77
CA ILE A 158 7.77 -4.81 -18.13
C ILE A 158 6.28 -4.64 -18.50
N ALA A 159 5.35 -5.08 -17.65
CA ALA A 159 3.90 -4.89 -17.84
C ALA A 159 3.52 -3.40 -18.01
N THR A 160 4.10 -2.52 -17.18
CA THR A 160 3.88 -1.07 -17.27
C THR A 160 4.44 -0.48 -18.58
N THR A 161 5.56 -1.02 -19.07
CA THR A 161 6.13 -0.60 -20.36
C THR A 161 5.25 -1.02 -21.53
N ILE A 162 4.68 -2.23 -21.47
CA ILE A 162 3.71 -2.74 -22.44
C ILE A 162 2.47 -1.86 -22.48
N GLU A 163 1.88 -1.52 -21.32
CA GLU A 163 0.72 -0.64 -21.22
C GLU A 163 0.93 0.69 -21.94
N ARG A 164 2.05 1.36 -21.65
CA ARG A 164 2.42 2.62 -22.31
C ARG A 164 2.59 2.46 -23.83
N LYS A 165 3.20 1.36 -24.29
CA LYS A 165 3.42 1.12 -25.73
C LYS A 165 2.10 0.88 -26.45
N ILE A 166 1.19 0.12 -25.84
CA ILE A 166 -0.15 -0.12 -26.38
C ILE A 166 -0.95 1.18 -26.43
N GLU A 167 -0.94 1.97 -25.35
CA GLU A 167 -1.61 3.27 -25.30
C GLU A 167 -1.15 4.20 -26.43
N LEU A 168 0.16 4.25 -26.70
CA LEU A 168 0.72 5.02 -27.83
C LEU A 168 0.28 4.49 -29.20
N MET A 169 0.06 3.18 -29.34
CA MET A 169 -0.33 2.53 -30.60
C MET A 169 -1.84 2.55 -30.85
N THR A 170 -2.65 2.62 -29.80
CA THR A 170 -4.12 2.61 -29.88
C THR A 170 -4.73 4.00 -29.73
N SER A 171 -3.95 5.00 -29.31
CA SER A 171 -4.34 6.41 -29.37
C SER A 171 -4.56 6.86 -30.82
N PRO A 172 -5.64 7.60 -31.11
CA PRO A 172 -5.83 8.20 -32.44
C PRO A 172 -4.66 9.15 -32.74
N ALA A 173 -3.90 8.84 -33.79
CA ALA A 173 -2.74 9.61 -34.19
C ALA A 173 -3.11 11.06 -34.53
N ARG A 174 -2.64 12.02 -33.72
CA ARG A 174 -2.34 13.39 -34.21
C ARG A 174 -0.85 13.46 -34.48
N MET A 175 -0.49 13.41 -35.76
CA MET A 175 0.85 13.81 -36.20
C MET A 175 0.97 15.34 -36.16
N PRO A 176 2.11 15.91 -35.73
CA PRO A 176 2.37 17.33 -35.85
C PRO A 176 3.00 17.60 -37.23
N GLU A 177 2.26 18.28 -38.11
CA GLU A 177 2.83 18.96 -39.26
C GLU A 177 2.62 20.47 -39.14
N GLY A 178 3.67 21.22 -39.46
CA GLY A 178 3.59 22.64 -39.76
C GLY A 178 3.91 23.55 -38.59
N SER A 179 5.11 24.11 -38.61
CA SER A 179 5.43 25.39 -38.00
C SER A 179 4.49 26.47 -38.57
N ALA A 180 3.34 26.65 -37.94
CA ALA A 180 2.50 27.82 -38.09
C ALA A 180 2.24 28.34 -36.68
N ALA A 181 2.59 29.61 -36.47
CA ALA A 181 2.35 30.31 -35.22
C ALA A 181 0.92 30.05 -34.74
N VAL A 182 0.77 29.28 -33.67
CA VAL A 182 -0.50 29.14 -32.97
C VAL A 182 -0.76 30.49 -32.32
N SER A 183 -1.67 31.25 -32.93
CA SER A 183 -2.36 32.32 -32.25
C SER A 183 -2.98 31.75 -30.99
N VAL A 184 -2.48 32.18 -29.84
CA VAL A 184 -3.10 31.98 -28.53
C VAL A 184 -4.53 32.52 -28.62
N SER A 185 -5.51 31.64 -28.90
CA SER A 185 -6.91 32.02 -28.85
C SER A 185 -7.29 32.18 -27.39
N ARG A 186 -7.35 33.44 -26.93
CA ARG A 186 -7.84 33.91 -25.63
C ARG A 186 -7.61 32.92 -24.48
N ALA A 187 -6.39 32.95 -23.96
CA ALA A 187 -6.13 32.59 -22.57
C ALA A 187 -7.17 33.30 -21.68
N GLY A 188 -8.08 32.52 -21.12
CA GLY A 188 -8.84 32.93 -19.95
C GLY A 188 -7.83 33.20 -18.83
N VAL A 189 -7.99 34.32 -18.15
CA VAL A 189 -7.18 34.74 -17.01
C VAL A 189 -6.99 33.58 -16.03
N ALA A 190 -5.82 33.46 -15.38
CA ALA A 190 -5.62 32.50 -14.29
C ALA A 190 -6.65 32.76 -13.18
N VAL A 191 -7.69 31.93 -13.11
CA VAL A 191 -8.83 32.12 -12.21
C VAL A 191 -8.79 31.21 -10.99
N ALA A 192 -8.18 30.03 -11.08
CA ALA A 192 -8.20 29.02 -10.03
C ALA A 192 -7.11 29.24 -8.96
N ASP A 193 -7.49 29.07 -7.69
CA ASP A 193 -6.60 29.23 -6.54
C ASP A 193 -5.71 28.00 -6.30
N VAL A 194 -6.24 26.81 -6.63
CA VAL A 194 -5.63 25.50 -6.40
C VAL A 194 -6.08 24.50 -7.47
N GLY A 195 -5.21 23.54 -7.80
CA GLY A 195 -5.52 22.48 -8.75
C GLY A 195 -5.51 21.11 -8.09
N VAL A 196 -6.45 20.24 -8.48
CA VAL A 196 -6.47 18.82 -8.11
C VAL A 196 -6.24 17.97 -9.36
N TYR A 197 -5.15 17.20 -9.35
CA TYR A 197 -4.82 16.24 -10.41
C TYR A 197 -5.04 14.81 -9.90
N GLY A 198 -5.97 14.09 -10.54
CA GLY A 198 -6.38 12.74 -10.17
C GLY A 198 -7.76 12.73 -9.52
N LEU A 199 -8.76 12.21 -10.25
CA LEU A 199 -10.18 12.23 -9.86
C LEU A 199 -10.69 10.82 -9.55
N GLY A 200 -9.91 10.05 -8.79
CA GLY A 200 -10.40 8.84 -8.13
C GLY A 200 -11.33 9.17 -6.95
N THR A 201 -11.75 8.17 -6.19
CA THR A 201 -12.67 8.36 -5.03
C THR A 201 -12.19 9.46 -4.06
N MET A 202 -10.92 9.41 -3.65
CA MET A 202 -10.34 10.41 -2.74
C MET A 202 -10.18 11.78 -3.41
N GLY A 203 -9.71 11.82 -4.66
CA GLY A 203 -9.44 13.07 -5.36
C GLY A 203 -10.71 13.85 -5.69
N SER A 204 -11.78 13.14 -6.09
CA SER A 204 -13.10 13.73 -6.31
C SER A 204 -13.71 14.29 -5.02
N ALA A 205 -13.62 13.56 -3.91
CA ALA A 205 -14.08 14.04 -2.60
C ALA A 205 -13.29 15.28 -2.13
N LEU A 206 -11.96 15.28 -2.29
CA LEU A 206 -11.10 16.40 -1.92
C LEU A 206 -11.35 17.63 -2.80
N ALA A 207 -11.52 17.46 -4.11
CA ALA A 207 -11.84 18.55 -5.03
C ALA A 207 -13.17 19.23 -4.65
N ARG A 208 -14.19 18.45 -4.26
CA ARG A 208 -15.46 18.97 -3.77
C ARG A 208 -15.33 19.75 -2.47
N ASN A 209 -14.52 19.26 -1.54
CA ASN A 209 -14.21 19.99 -0.31
C ASN A 209 -13.54 21.34 -0.63
N LEU A 210 -12.49 21.33 -1.44
CA LEU A 210 -11.79 22.56 -1.87
C LEU A 210 -12.72 23.55 -2.59
N ALA A 211 -13.63 23.07 -3.44
CA ALA A 211 -14.54 23.91 -4.20
C ALA A 211 -15.60 24.63 -3.34
N GLY A 212 -15.81 24.19 -2.09
CA GLY A 212 -16.60 24.92 -1.10
C GLY A 212 -15.90 26.18 -0.55
N HIS A 213 -14.59 26.31 -0.78
CA HIS A 213 -13.74 27.38 -0.24
C HIS A 213 -12.97 28.16 -1.31
N PHE A 214 -12.66 27.53 -2.45
CA PHE A 214 -11.72 28.03 -3.45
C PHE A 214 -12.16 27.69 -4.87
N THR A 215 -11.81 28.53 -5.86
CA THR A 215 -11.94 28.15 -7.27
C THR A 215 -10.93 27.04 -7.56
N THR A 216 -11.41 25.84 -7.90
CA THR A 216 -10.60 24.62 -7.98
C THR A 216 -10.48 24.11 -9.42
N ALA A 217 -9.27 24.12 -9.98
CA ALA A 217 -9.01 23.48 -11.26
C ALA A 217 -8.95 21.96 -11.10
N VAL A 218 -9.59 21.21 -11.99
CA VAL A 218 -9.61 19.74 -11.94
C VAL A 218 -9.09 19.14 -13.23
N MET A 219 -8.28 18.09 -13.09
CA MET A 219 -7.74 17.31 -14.20
C MET A 219 -7.58 15.85 -13.80
N ASN A 220 -7.71 14.96 -14.76
CA ASN A 220 -7.30 13.58 -14.67
C ASN A 220 -6.63 13.17 -15.99
N VAL A 221 -5.69 12.21 -15.93
CA VAL A 221 -5.00 11.70 -17.13
C VAL A 221 -5.98 11.12 -18.17
N ASP A 222 -7.00 10.40 -17.67
CA ASP A 222 -8.17 10.00 -18.44
C ASP A 222 -9.23 11.11 -18.36
N SER A 223 -9.43 11.81 -19.47
CA SER A 223 -10.36 12.95 -19.58
C SER A 223 -11.81 12.57 -19.29
N ALA A 224 -12.20 11.32 -19.55
CA ALA A 224 -13.55 10.85 -19.27
C ALA A 224 -13.89 10.88 -17.77
N ARG A 225 -12.87 10.82 -16.90
CA ARG A 225 -13.07 11.01 -15.45
C ARG A 225 -13.35 12.46 -15.09
N THR A 226 -12.69 13.41 -15.75
CA THR A 226 -12.99 14.84 -15.58
C THR A 226 -14.41 15.14 -16.04
N ASP A 227 -14.79 14.64 -17.22
CA ASP A 227 -16.15 14.82 -17.76
C ASP A 227 -17.21 14.24 -16.82
N ARG A 228 -16.99 13.02 -16.34
CA ARG A 228 -17.88 12.36 -15.38
C ARG A 228 -17.96 13.12 -14.05
N PHE A 229 -16.83 13.58 -13.54
CA PHE A 229 -16.78 14.38 -12.32
C PHE A 229 -17.61 15.66 -12.48
N MET A 230 -17.43 16.39 -13.58
CA MET A 230 -18.19 17.61 -13.85
C MET A 230 -19.68 17.33 -14.05
N ALA A 231 -20.04 16.22 -14.70
CA ALA A 231 -21.43 15.83 -14.89
C ALA A 231 -22.14 15.50 -13.56
N LEU A 232 -21.42 14.89 -12.60
CA LEU A 232 -21.97 14.48 -11.31
C LEU A 232 -21.92 15.59 -10.26
N HIS A 233 -20.84 16.37 -10.23
CA HIS A 233 -20.49 17.25 -9.12
C HIS A 233 -20.14 18.68 -9.56
N GLY A 234 -20.16 19.01 -10.85
CA GLY A 234 -19.74 20.33 -11.35
C GLY A 234 -20.58 21.51 -10.85
N SER A 235 -21.76 21.25 -10.27
CA SER A 235 -22.62 22.25 -9.63
C SER A 235 -22.43 22.36 -8.11
N GLU A 236 -21.57 21.53 -7.50
CA GLU A 236 -21.37 21.50 -6.05
C GLU A 236 -20.38 22.55 -5.54
N GLY A 237 -19.67 23.25 -6.45
CA GLY A 237 -18.71 24.28 -6.10
C GLY A 237 -18.13 24.95 -7.36
N ASP A 238 -17.14 25.82 -7.15
CA ASP A 238 -16.50 26.55 -8.25
C ASP A 238 -15.35 25.74 -8.86
N PHE A 239 -15.62 25.08 -9.99
CA PHE A 239 -14.68 24.21 -10.68
C PHE A 239 -14.23 24.76 -12.04
N VAL A 240 -12.95 24.55 -12.34
CA VAL A 240 -12.37 24.79 -13.67
C VAL A 240 -11.91 23.45 -14.25
N ALA A 241 -12.73 22.85 -15.12
CA ALA A 241 -12.37 21.63 -15.82
C ALA A 241 -11.33 21.92 -16.91
N THR A 242 -10.31 21.07 -17.00
CA THR A 242 -9.21 21.23 -17.97
C THR A 242 -8.93 19.93 -18.71
N ALA A 243 -8.57 20.03 -20.00
CA ALA A 243 -8.43 18.86 -20.88
C ALA A 243 -6.97 18.46 -21.11
N SER A 244 -6.00 19.29 -20.71
CA SER A 244 -4.57 19.00 -20.86
C SER A 244 -3.72 19.58 -19.73
N SER A 245 -2.50 19.06 -19.55
CA SER A 245 -1.56 19.57 -18.54
C SER A 245 -1.23 21.05 -18.76
N ALA A 246 -1.13 21.50 -20.02
CA ALA A 246 -0.88 22.91 -20.33
C ALA A 246 -2.04 23.80 -19.90
N GLU A 247 -3.29 23.39 -20.18
CA GLU A 247 -4.49 24.11 -19.74
C GLU A 247 -4.63 24.12 -18.21
N PHE A 248 -4.41 22.97 -17.57
CA PHE A 248 -4.44 22.84 -16.12
C PHE A 248 -3.48 23.80 -15.43
N ILE A 249 -2.23 23.87 -15.90
CA ILE A 249 -1.21 24.76 -15.35
C ILE A 249 -1.48 26.24 -15.67
N ALA A 250 -2.07 26.53 -16.84
CA ALA A 250 -2.44 27.89 -17.24
C ALA A 250 -3.64 28.45 -16.45
N ALA A 251 -4.55 27.57 -15.99
CA ALA A 251 -5.72 27.97 -15.21
C ALA A 251 -5.39 28.45 -13.79
N LEU A 252 -4.21 28.09 -13.25
CA LEU A 252 -3.82 28.31 -11.86
C LEU A 252 -3.13 29.66 -11.64
N ARG A 253 -3.54 30.36 -10.57
CA ARG A 253 -2.87 31.56 -10.07
C ARG A 253 -1.45 31.24 -9.61
N ARG A 254 -0.51 32.16 -9.84
CA ARG A 254 0.89 32.04 -9.39
C ARG A 254 1.06 32.56 -7.95
N PRO A 255 1.96 31.97 -7.13
CA PRO A 255 2.61 30.67 -7.36
C PRO A 255 1.57 29.54 -7.36
N ARG A 256 1.70 28.63 -8.32
CA ARG A 256 0.74 27.57 -8.59
C ARG A 256 0.76 26.54 -7.48
N LYS A 257 -0.42 26.05 -7.07
CA LYS A 257 -0.59 25.07 -6.00
C LYS A 257 -1.32 23.87 -6.57
N ILE A 258 -0.62 22.74 -6.66
CA ILE A 258 -1.11 21.55 -7.35
C ILE A 258 -1.13 20.39 -6.37
N LEU A 259 -2.30 19.82 -6.12
CA LEU A 259 -2.51 18.65 -5.27
C LEU A 259 -2.64 17.41 -6.17
N LEU A 260 -1.67 16.50 -6.08
CA LEU A 260 -1.67 15.23 -6.78
C LEU A 260 -2.35 14.17 -5.92
N VAL A 261 -3.45 13.60 -6.41
CA VAL A 261 -4.21 12.53 -5.74
C VAL A 261 -4.28 11.31 -6.67
N VAL A 262 -3.11 10.77 -6.98
CA VAL A 262 -2.92 9.63 -7.89
C VAL A 262 -2.34 8.42 -7.15
N THR A 263 -2.35 7.26 -7.81
CA THR A 263 -1.72 6.05 -7.28
C THR A 263 -0.24 6.30 -6.98
N ALA A 264 0.23 5.85 -5.82
CA ALA A 264 1.62 5.99 -5.42
C ALA A 264 2.59 5.27 -6.39
N GLY A 265 3.86 5.69 -6.36
CA GLY A 265 4.92 5.13 -7.22
C GLY A 265 4.99 5.83 -8.59
N VAL A 266 5.19 5.05 -9.65
CA VAL A 266 5.52 5.55 -11.01
C VAL A 266 4.49 6.53 -11.57
N ALA A 267 3.21 6.40 -11.20
CA ALA A 267 2.18 7.32 -11.66
C ALA A 267 2.42 8.77 -11.16
N VAL A 268 2.89 8.95 -9.92
CA VAL A 268 3.27 10.28 -9.41
C VAL A 268 4.46 10.83 -10.20
N ASP A 269 5.50 10.02 -10.43
CA ASP A 269 6.68 10.47 -11.18
C ASP A 269 6.34 10.85 -12.64
N SER A 270 5.44 10.10 -13.27
CA SER A 270 4.93 10.40 -14.63
C SER A 270 4.20 11.74 -14.68
N VAL A 271 3.28 11.98 -13.72
CA VAL A 271 2.55 13.25 -13.63
C VAL A 271 3.51 14.41 -13.35
N ILE A 272 4.46 14.25 -12.42
CA ILE A 272 5.49 15.27 -12.15
C ILE A 272 6.26 15.60 -13.44
N ALA A 273 6.69 14.59 -14.21
CA ALA A 273 7.42 14.80 -15.45
C ALA A 273 6.60 15.58 -16.49
N GLN A 274 5.31 15.25 -16.64
CA GLN A 274 4.38 15.95 -17.54
C GLN A 274 4.17 17.41 -17.14
N LEU A 275 3.88 17.66 -15.85
CA LEU A 275 3.62 19.01 -15.35
C LEU A 275 4.88 19.88 -15.35
N SER A 276 6.05 19.29 -15.10
CA SER A 276 7.33 20.00 -14.99
C SER A 276 7.71 20.82 -16.22
N ALA A 277 7.18 20.52 -17.41
CA ALA A 277 7.41 21.31 -18.61
C ALA A 277 6.75 22.71 -18.57
N TYR A 278 5.80 22.92 -17.67
CA TYR A 278 4.98 24.13 -17.57
C TYR A 278 5.12 24.85 -16.21
N LEU A 279 5.84 24.25 -15.26
CA LEU A 279 6.08 24.81 -13.93
C LEU A 279 7.20 25.85 -13.95
N GLU A 280 7.07 26.83 -13.07
CA GLU A 280 8.04 27.90 -12.87
C GLU A 280 8.60 27.88 -11.44
N SER A 281 9.74 28.53 -11.24
CA SER A 281 10.32 28.69 -9.90
C SER A 281 9.32 29.34 -8.95
N GLY A 282 9.13 28.73 -7.78
CA GLY A 282 8.17 29.15 -6.77
C GLY A 282 6.85 28.40 -6.78
N ASP A 283 6.53 27.64 -7.83
CA ASP A 283 5.36 26.77 -7.87
C ASP A 283 5.48 25.63 -6.84
N ILE A 284 4.33 25.11 -6.40
CA ILE A 284 4.21 24.10 -5.35
C ILE A 284 3.44 22.90 -5.88
N VAL A 285 4.08 21.73 -5.82
CA VAL A 285 3.46 20.43 -6.11
C VAL A 285 3.37 19.64 -4.80
N VAL A 286 2.17 19.20 -4.47
CA VAL A 286 1.86 18.45 -3.25
C VAL A 286 1.43 17.05 -3.65
N ASP A 287 2.20 16.04 -3.28
CA ASP A 287 1.79 14.64 -3.40
C ASP A 287 0.93 14.28 -2.19
N MET A 288 -0.36 14.01 -2.42
CA MET A 288 -1.33 13.59 -1.40
C MET A 288 -1.65 12.10 -1.49
N GLY A 289 -0.85 11.33 -2.25
CA GLY A 289 -0.96 9.89 -2.32
C GLY A 289 -0.42 9.19 -1.06
N ASN A 290 -0.53 7.86 -1.03
CA ASN A 290 0.15 7.04 -0.02
C ASN A 290 1.57 6.68 -0.50
N SER A 291 2.39 7.68 -0.83
CA SER A 291 3.76 7.48 -1.30
C SER A 291 4.70 7.09 -0.15
N HIS A 292 5.76 6.34 -0.47
CA HIS A 292 6.85 6.10 0.47
C HIS A 292 7.61 7.41 0.73
N PHE A 293 8.04 7.66 1.97
CA PHE A 293 8.66 8.94 2.33
C PHE A 293 9.99 9.18 1.58
N GLU A 294 10.75 8.14 1.27
CA GLU A 294 11.98 8.26 0.49
C GLU A 294 11.74 8.69 -0.96
N ASP A 295 10.62 8.28 -1.56
CA ASP A 295 10.24 8.79 -2.89
C ASP A 295 9.98 10.29 -2.82
N THR A 296 9.35 10.77 -1.76
CA THR A 296 9.17 12.21 -1.55
C THR A 296 10.49 12.94 -1.41
N ARG A 297 11.44 12.40 -0.64
CA ARG A 297 12.78 12.99 -0.50
C ARG A 297 13.50 13.08 -1.85
N ARG A 298 13.44 12.01 -2.65
CA ARG A 298 14.00 11.98 -4.00
C ARG A 298 13.35 13.02 -4.92
N ARG A 299 12.01 13.10 -4.91
CA ARG A 299 11.23 14.04 -5.73
C ARG A 299 11.47 15.50 -5.31
N GLU A 300 11.55 15.77 -4.01
CA GLU A 300 11.88 17.09 -3.47
C GLU A 300 13.27 17.53 -3.90
N ALA A 301 14.28 16.67 -3.74
CA ALA A 301 15.64 17.00 -4.14
C ALA A 301 15.75 17.30 -5.64
N LEU A 302 15.01 16.57 -6.48
CA LEU A 302 14.97 16.77 -7.93
C LEU A 302 14.30 18.11 -8.32
N LEU A 303 13.12 18.39 -7.76
CA LEU A 303 12.33 19.57 -8.13
C LEU A 303 12.91 20.87 -7.55
N ARG A 304 13.55 20.79 -6.38
CA ARG A 304 14.24 21.92 -5.76
C ARG A 304 15.33 22.51 -6.67
N GLN A 305 16.03 21.69 -7.45
CA GLN A 305 17.04 22.16 -8.42
C GLN A 305 16.45 23.08 -9.50
N ARG A 306 15.14 23.02 -9.73
CA ARG A 306 14.40 23.86 -10.68
C ARG A 306 13.66 25.02 -9.99
N GLY A 307 13.86 25.21 -8.68
CA GLY A 307 13.13 26.19 -7.87
C GLY A 307 11.67 25.81 -7.59
N ILE A 308 11.26 24.58 -7.89
CA ILE A 308 9.91 24.07 -7.63
C ILE A 308 9.88 23.47 -6.22
N ARG A 309 8.87 23.83 -5.42
CA ARG A 309 8.69 23.25 -4.08
C ARG A 309 7.87 21.97 -4.20
N PHE A 310 8.40 20.88 -3.67
CA PHE A 310 7.67 19.61 -3.57
C PHE A 310 7.33 19.30 -2.11
N VAL A 311 6.10 18.87 -1.87
CA VAL A 311 5.58 18.57 -0.53
C VAL A 311 4.95 17.19 -0.54
N GLY A 312 5.37 16.30 0.36
CA GLY A 312 4.60 15.10 0.67
C GLY A 312 3.56 15.44 1.74
N CYS A 313 2.29 15.21 1.47
CA CYS A 313 1.20 15.50 2.39
C CYS A 313 0.36 14.24 2.62
N GLY A 314 0.52 13.62 3.79
CA GLY A 314 -0.30 12.50 4.18
C GLY A 314 -1.75 12.93 4.44
N ILE A 315 -2.72 12.28 3.79
CA ILE A 315 -4.16 12.51 4.01
C ILE A 315 -4.82 11.29 4.67
N SER A 316 -5.64 11.49 5.70
CA SER A 316 -6.38 10.40 6.38
C SER A 316 -7.83 10.80 6.66
N GLY A 317 -8.74 9.81 6.62
CA GLY A 317 -10.20 10.01 6.83
C GLY A 317 -11.13 9.26 5.87
N GLY A 318 -10.56 8.58 4.87
CA GLY A 318 -11.34 7.91 3.82
C GLY A 318 -12.09 8.88 2.91
N GLU A 319 -13.00 8.36 2.09
CA GLU A 319 -13.77 9.17 1.14
C GLU A 319 -14.60 10.25 1.84
N ARG A 320 -15.35 9.85 2.89
CA ARG A 320 -16.17 10.78 3.67
C ARG A 320 -15.30 11.85 4.34
N GLY A 321 -14.18 11.47 4.94
CA GLY A 321 -13.25 12.42 5.56
C GLY A 321 -12.66 13.39 4.54
N ALA A 322 -12.26 12.93 3.35
CA ALA A 322 -11.75 13.82 2.30
C ALA A 322 -12.78 14.90 1.90
N LEU A 323 -14.07 14.56 1.90
CA LEU A 323 -15.16 15.48 1.60
C LEU A 323 -15.46 16.46 2.75
N SER A 324 -15.49 15.98 4.00
CA SER A 324 -15.98 16.76 5.15
C SER A 324 -14.90 17.37 6.04
N GLY A 325 -13.64 16.98 5.86
CA GLY A 325 -12.54 17.33 6.76
C GLY A 325 -11.63 16.13 7.04
N PRO A 326 -10.50 15.98 6.32
CA PRO A 326 -9.50 14.98 6.65
C PRO A 326 -8.46 15.52 7.64
N ALA A 327 -7.64 14.63 8.18
CA ALA A 327 -6.36 15.04 8.78
C ALA A 327 -5.29 15.17 7.70
N LEU A 328 -4.46 16.22 7.79
CA LEU A 328 -3.43 16.54 6.79
C LEU A 328 -2.06 16.67 7.46
N MET A 329 -1.14 15.79 7.06
CA MET A 329 0.21 15.65 7.62
C MET A 329 1.22 16.19 6.61
N VAL A 330 1.54 17.47 6.72
CA VAL A 330 2.26 18.22 5.69
C VAL A 330 3.77 18.17 5.94
N GLY A 331 4.54 17.66 4.98
CA GLY A 331 6.01 17.75 4.96
C GLY A 331 6.52 19.01 4.26
N GLY A 332 7.80 19.00 3.89
CA GLY A 332 8.41 20.08 3.11
C GLY A 332 8.84 21.30 3.93
N THR A 333 9.33 22.32 3.22
CA THR A 333 9.90 23.53 3.86
C THR A 333 8.84 24.40 4.55
N ALA A 334 9.22 25.14 5.59
CA ALA A 334 8.35 26.12 6.25
C ALA A 334 7.77 27.15 5.25
N ALA A 335 8.54 27.56 4.24
CA ALA A 335 8.07 28.47 3.19
C ALA A 335 6.98 27.87 2.28
N ALA A 336 7.00 26.54 2.07
CA ALA A 336 5.91 25.85 1.39
C ALA A 336 4.68 25.76 2.30
N TRP A 337 4.88 25.47 3.59
CA TRP A 337 3.80 25.43 4.57
C TRP A 337 3.06 26.77 4.67
N GLU A 338 3.75 27.91 4.78
CA GLU A 338 3.12 29.23 4.85
C GLU A 338 2.19 29.54 3.65
N GLN A 339 2.49 28.98 2.48
CA GLN A 339 1.65 29.15 1.28
C GLN A 339 0.52 28.13 1.16
N LEU A 340 0.71 26.94 1.73
CA LEU A 340 -0.28 25.87 1.70
C LEU A 340 -1.27 25.97 2.86
N LYS A 341 -0.85 26.48 4.02
CA LYS A 341 -1.66 26.61 5.23
C LYS A 341 -3.02 27.27 4.97
N PRO A 342 -3.12 28.41 4.25
CA PRO A 342 -4.41 29.03 3.95
C PRO A 342 -5.34 28.18 3.07
N ILE A 343 -4.81 27.21 2.32
CA ILE A 343 -5.58 26.28 1.49
C ILE A 343 -5.94 25.01 2.27
N LEU A 344 -5.02 24.49 3.08
CA LEU A 344 -5.17 23.19 3.74
C LEU A 344 -5.94 23.29 5.07
N GLU A 345 -5.81 24.36 5.85
CA GLU A 345 -6.53 24.50 7.12
C GLU A 345 -8.06 24.56 6.98
N PRO A 346 -8.64 25.26 5.98
CA PRO A 346 -10.10 25.34 5.82
C PRO A 346 -10.75 24.01 5.44
N ILE A 347 -10.05 23.17 4.69
CA ILE A 347 -10.56 21.88 4.24
C ILE A 347 -10.33 20.75 5.24
N ALA A 348 -9.47 20.94 6.24
CA ALA A 348 -9.14 19.92 7.23
C ALA A 348 -10.21 19.80 8.33
N ALA A 349 -10.26 18.65 8.99
CA ALA A 349 -11.07 18.48 10.18
C ALA A 349 -10.68 19.47 11.28
N ARG A 350 -11.64 19.78 12.16
CA ARG A 350 -11.39 20.54 13.38
C ARG A 350 -11.53 19.63 14.59
N ALA A 351 -10.61 19.75 15.54
CA ALA A 351 -10.74 19.16 16.86
C ALA A 351 -11.82 19.91 17.68
N ASP A 352 -12.17 19.38 18.84
CA ASP A 352 -13.25 19.92 19.69
C ASP A 352 -12.95 21.36 20.18
N ASP A 353 -11.67 21.71 20.31
CA ASP A 353 -11.19 23.06 20.62
C ASP A 353 -11.19 24.03 19.42
N GLY A 354 -11.62 23.55 18.25
CA GLY A 354 -11.67 24.31 17.00
C GLY A 354 -10.36 24.32 16.20
N ALA A 355 -9.27 23.75 16.72
CA ALA A 355 -7.97 23.71 16.05
C ALA A 355 -8.03 22.84 14.78
N SER A 356 -7.34 23.29 13.72
CA SER A 356 -7.26 22.56 12.46
C SER A 356 -6.39 21.31 12.61
N CYS A 357 -6.79 20.21 11.98
CA CYS A 357 -6.02 18.97 11.86
C CYS A 357 -5.09 18.96 10.62
N ALA A 358 -4.82 20.13 10.04
CA ALA A 358 -3.71 20.33 9.11
C ALA A 358 -2.47 20.80 9.87
N VAL A 359 -1.41 19.99 9.85
CA VAL A 359 -0.18 20.25 10.62
C VAL A 359 1.06 20.18 9.74
N HIS A 360 2.00 21.09 9.95
CA HIS A 360 3.35 20.99 9.40
C HIS A 360 4.16 20.04 10.28
N VAL A 361 4.41 18.85 9.76
CA VAL A 361 5.09 17.77 10.49
C VAL A 361 6.59 18.02 10.55
N GLY A 362 7.19 18.45 9.44
CA GLY A 362 8.64 18.60 9.31
C GLY A 362 9.08 18.76 7.86
N ALA A 363 10.38 18.62 7.60
CA ALA A 363 10.95 18.78 6.27
C ALA A 363 10.64 17.61 5.31
N ASP A 364 10.84 17.84 4.01
CA ASP A 364 10.79 16.85 2.93
C ASP A 364 9.66 15.78 3.03
N GLY A 365 10.00 14.51 3.25
CA GLY A 365 9.11 13.35 3.37
C GLY A 365 8.50 13.13 4.75
N ALA A 366 8.74 14.00 5.74
CA ALA A 366 8.21 13.84 7.10
C ALA A 366 6.68 13.65 7.13
N GLY A 367 5.93 14.38 6.30
CA GLY A 367 4.47 14.25 6.20
C GLY A 367 4.01 12.85 5.75
N HIS A 368 4.69 12.25 4.77
CA HIS A 368 4.40 10.86 4.37
C HIS A 368 4.88 9.84 5.40
N LEU A 369 6.01 10.08 6.09
CA LEU A 369 6.41 9.20 7.19
C LEU A 369 5.34 9.16 8.28
N ALA A 370 4.89 10.33 8.76
CA ALA A 370 3.85 10.40 9.78
C ALA A 370 2.58 9.65 9.35
N LYS A 371 2.24 9.72 8.05
CA LYS A 371 1.10 8.97 7.50
C LYS A 371 1.32 7.46 7.43
N ILE A 372 2.53 7.01 7.10
CA ILE A 372 2.90 5.59 7.12
C ILE A 372 2.76 5.04 8.53
N VAL A 373 3.31 5.76 9.52
CA VAL A 373 3.22 5.39 10.94
C VAL A 373 1.79 5.43 11.46
N HIS A 374 1.00 6.45 11.11
CA HIS A 374 -0.45 6.50 11.40
C HIS A 374 -1.14 5.19 10.98
N ASN A 375 -0.83 4.69 9.77
CA ASN A 375 -1.40 3.42 9.28
C ASN A 375 -0.86 2.19 10.02
N GLY A 376 0.37 2.23 10.53
CA GLY A 376 0.89 1.19 11.43
C GLY A 376 0.11 1.14 12.74
N ILE A 377 -0.13 2.30 13.36
CA ILE A 377 -0.95 2.41 14.58
C ILE A 377 -2.39 1.97 14.30
N GLU A 378 -2.96 2.34 13.15
CA GLU A 378 -4.27 1.88 12.70
C GLU A 378 -4.34 0.34 12.66
N TYR A 379 -3.31 -0.32 12.12
CA TYR A 379 -3.25 -1.78 12.07
C TYR A 379 -3.24 -2.40 13.46
N ALA A 380 -2.38 -1.91 14.36
CA ALA A 380 -2.30 -2.40 15.73
C ALA A 380 -3.62 -2.21 16.50
N GLN A 381 -4.26 -1.06 16.36
CA GLN A 381 -5.54 -0.82 17.05
C GLN A 381 -6.67 -1.70 16.51
N MET A 382 -6.74 -1.90 15.19
CA MET A 382 -7.70 -2.84 14.59
C MET A 382 -7.48 -4.27 15.08
N GLU A 383 -6.23 -4.71 15.20
CA GLU A 383 -5.89 -6.05 15.69
C GLU A 383 -6.27 -6.21 17.16
N VAL A 384 -5.92 -5.26 18.03
CA VAL A 384 -6.33 -5.26 19.44
C VAL A 384 -7.85 -5.32 19.59
N ILE A 385 -8.60 -4.55 18.79
CA ILE A 385 -10.07 -4.62 18.79
C ILE A 385 -10.56 -6.02 18.39
N ALA A 386 -9.94 -6.63 17.37
CA ALA A 386 -10.29 -7.97 16.89
C ALA A 386 -10.00 -9.06 17.93
N GLU A 387 -8.86 -8.99 18.62
CA GLU A 387 -8.49 -9.91 19.71
C GLU A 387 -9.48 -9.79 20.88
N VAL A 388 -9.82 -8.57 21.29
CA VAL A 388 -10.80 -8.34 22.36
C VAL A 388 -12.19 -8.83 21.95
N TYR A 389 -12.61 -8.57 20.71
CA TYR A 389 -13.86 -9.12 20.16
C TYR A 389 -13.86 -10.65 20.22
N HIS A 390 -12.76 -11.29 19.84
CA HIS A 390 -12.64 -12.74 19.88
C HIS A 390 -12.81 -13.29 21.31
N LEU A 391 -12.18 -12.65 22.31
CA LEU A 391 -12.32 -13.03 23.72
C LEU A 391 -13.73 -12.78 24.27
N LEU A 392 -14.37 -11.67 23.90
CA LEU A 392 -15.78 -11.40 24.25
C LEU A 392 -16.71 -12.53 23.73
N ARG A 393 -16.48 -12.98 22.49
CA ARG A 393 -17.30 -14.03 21.86
C ARG A 393 -16.99 -15.42 22.39
N ARG A 394 -15.72 -15.80 22.42
CA ARG A 394 -15.27 -17.19 22.66
C ARG A 394 -15.05 -17.52 24.12
N THR A 395 -14.66 -16.54 24.93
CA THR A 395 -14.37 -16.75 26.35
C THR A 395 -15.54 -16.30 27.21
N LEU A 396 -16.13 -15.14 26.93
CA LEU A 396 -17.27 -14.61 27.72
C LEU A 396 -18.65 -15.01 27.16
N GLY A 397 -18.69 -15.69 26.01
CA GLY A 397 -19.93 -16.22 25.43
C GLY A 397 -20.93 -15.15 24.97
N LEU A 398 -20.50 -13.90 24.83
CA LEU A 398 -21.40 -12.82 24.39
C LEU A 398 -21.80 -13.02 22.94
N THR A 399 -22.99 -12.57 22.55
CA THR A 399 -23.41 -12.45 21.14
C THR A 399 -22.70 -11.28 20.43
N ASN A 400 -22.76 -11.22 19.10
CA ASN A 400 -22.21 -10.08 18.35
C ASN A 400 -22.84 -8.75 18.79
N ARG A 401 -24.17 -8.70 18.95
CA ARG A 401 -24.87 -7.52 19.45
C ARG A 401 -24.41 -7.10 20.85
N GLN A 402 -24.27 -8.06 21.77
CA GLN A 402 -23.78 -7.78 23.13
C GLN A 402 -22.33 -7.30 23.14
N ALA A 403 -21.45 -7.88 22.31
CA ALA A 403 -20.09 -7.36 22.13
C ALA A 403 -20.12 -5.92 21.57
N GLY A 404 -21.04 -5.63 20.64
CA GLY A 404 -21.30 -4.27 20.15
C GLY A 404 -21.78 -3.31 21.25
N ASP A 405 -22.67 -3.76 22.15
CA ASP A 405 -23.13 -2.97 23.31
C ASP A 405 -21.95 -2.63 24.24
N VAL A 406 -21.05 -3.60 24.49
CA VAL A 406 -19.84 -3.41 25.30
C VAL A 406 -18.91 -2.37 24.65
N PHE A 407 -18.64 -2.48 23.35
CA PHE A 407 -17.83 -1.50 22.63
C PHE A 407 -18.47 -0.12 22.62
N GLU A 408 -19.79 -0.01 22.44
CA GLU A 408 -20.49 1.26 22.53
C GLU A 408 -20.37 1.88 23.93
N GLN A 409 -20.53 1.08 24.99
CA GLN A 409 -20.36 1.53 26.37
C GLN A 409 -18.93 2.06 26.60
N TRP A 410 -17.91 1.32 26.17
CA TRP A 410 -16.51 1.74 26.31
C TRP A 410 -16.20 2.99 25.50
N ASN A 411 -16.85 3.17 24.34
CA ASN A 411 -16.66 4.34 23.49
C ASN A 411 -17.20 5.64 24.10
N ARG A 412 -18.00 5.55 25.18
CA ARG A 412 -18.45 6.70 25.98
C ARG A 412 -17.46 7.08 27.10
N GLY A 413 -16.35 6.35 27.25
CA GLY A 413 -15.33 6.58 28.28
C GLY A 413 -13.91 6.72 27.71
N GLU A 414 -12.90 6.27 28.45
CA GLU A 414 -11.47 6.49 28.12
C GLU A 414 -10.99 5.78 26.83
N LEU A 415 -11.78 4.86 26.27
CA LEU A 415 -11.47 4.20 25.00
C LEU A 415 -12.11 4.86 23.77
N ASN A 416 -12.81 6.00 23.96
CA ASN A 416 -13.46 6.75 22.89
C ASN A 416 -12.57 6.86 21.63
N SER A 417 -13.04 6.33 20.51
CA SER A 417 -12.36 6.36 19.23
C SER A 417 -13.27 6.00 18.08
N TYR A 418 -12.91 6.47 16.89
CA TYR A 418 -13.63 6.11 15.67
C TYR A 418 -13.61 4.61 15.37
N LEU A 419 -12.46 3.94 15.56
CA LEU A 419 -12.37 2.51 15.32
C LEU A 419 -13.32 1.72 16.22
N LEU A 420 -13.44 2.08 17.49
CA LEU A 420 -14.37 1.42 18.41
C LEU A 420 -15.85 1.72 18.07
N GLU A 421 -16.15 2.96 17.67
CA GLU A 421 -17.47 3.37 17.17
C GLU A 421 -17.93 2.50 15.98
N ILE A 422 -17.08 2.37 14.96
CA ILE A 422 -17.43 1.57 13.78
C ILE A 422 -17.46 0.08 14.11
N SER A 423 -16.63 -0.41 15.03
CA SER A 423 -16.70 -1.81 15.48
C SER A 423 -18.03 -2.14 16.13
N ALA A 424 -18.56 -1.25 16.99
CA ALA A 424 -19.90 -1.40 17.56
C ALA A 424 -20.98 -1.42 16.45
N ALA A 425 -20.89 -0.52 15.47
CA ALA A 425 -21.84 -0.47 14.35
C ALA A 425 -21.79 -1.74 13.47
N VAL A 426 -20.59 -2.22 13.13
CA VAL A 426 -20.37 -3.44 12.33
C VAL A 426 -20.95 -4.67 13.02
N LEU A 427 -20.76 -4.80 14.34
CA LEU A 427 -21.29 -5.93 15.11
C LEU A 427 -22.82 -5.94 15.25
N ARG A 428 -23.50 -4.82 14.97
CA ARG A 428 -24.96 -4.72 14.93
C ARG A 428 -25.56 -4.93 13.54
N ALA A 429 -24.73 -4.99 12.50
CA ALA A 429 -25.20 -5.13 11.12
C ALA A 429 -25.83 -6.51 10.87
N GLY A 430 -26.92 -6.52 10.09
CA GLY A 430 -27.78 -7.70 9.91
C GLY A 430 -28.98 -7.72 10.86
N ALA A 431 -29.82 -8.73 10.74
CA ALA A 431 -31.04 -8.85 11.56
C ALA A 431 -30.68 -9.03 13.04
N ASP A 432 -29.65 -9.84 13.32
CA ASP A 432 -29.26 -10.23 14.68
C ASP A 432 -27.77 -9.94 14.99
N GLY A 433 -27.12 -9.06 14.21
CA GLY A 433 -25.66 -8.87 14.29
C GLY A 433 -24.89 -10.00 13.62
N ASP A 434 -25.53 -10.69 12.67
CA ASP A 434 -25.07 -11.90 12.00
C ASP A 434 -24.25 -11.62 10.73
N PHE A 435 -24.28 -10.38 10.21
CA PHE A 435 -23.60 -10.05 8.96
C PHE A 435 -22.09 -10.24 9.04
N ILE A 436 -21.47 -9.97 10.20
CA ILE A 436 -20.03 -10.18 10.39
C ILE A 436 -19.59 -11.64 10.17
N GLU A 437 -20.45 -12.61 10.50
CA GLU A 437 -20.16 -14.04 10.34
C GLU A 437 -20.15 -14.47 8.86
N GLN A 438 -20.66 -13.62 7.95
CA GLN A 438 -20.64 -13.83 6.50
C GLN A 438 -19.37 -13.28 5.84
N ILE A 439 -18.61 -12.45 6.56
CA ILE A 439 -17.41 -11.79 6.04
C ILE A 439 -16.25 -12.77 6.09
N SER A 440 -15.53 -12.91 4.96
CA SER A 440 -14.27 -13.66 4.97
C SER A 440 -13.27 -13.00 5.91
N ASP A 441 -12.75 -13.78 6.83
CA ASP A 441 -11.70 -13.40 7.79
C ASP A 441 -10.29 -13.35 7.18
N ARG A 442 -10.18 -13.13 5.87
CA ARG A 442 -8.91 -12.97 5.15
C ARG A 442 -8.58 -11.49 5.00
N ALA A 443 -7.80 -10.97 5.94
CA ALA A 443 -7.47 -9.56 5.98
C ALA A 443 -6.43 -9.20 4.90
N SER A 444 -6.78 -8.26 4.02
CA SER A 444 -5.84 -7.70 3.04
C SER A 444 -4.95 -6.60 3.65
N HIS A 445 -3.88 -6.25 2.96
CA HIS A 445 -3.03 -5.10 3.28
C HIS A 445 -2.59 -4.40 1.98
N LYS A 446 -2.40 -3.07 2.04
CA LYS A 446 -2.03 -2.24 0.88
C LYS A 446 -0.57 -1.75 0.91
N GLY A 447 0.28 -2.38 1.71
CA GLY A 447 1.71 -2.09 1.82
C GLY A 447 2.11 -1.06 2.88
N THR A 448 1.31 -0.02 3.14
CA THR A 448 1.71 1.06 4.07
C THR A 448 1.93 0.58 5.52
N GLY A 449 1.11 -0.34 6.02
CA GLY A 449 1.34 -0.96 7.34
C GLY A 449 2.64 -1.77 7.40
N ALA A 450 3.03 -2.42 6.29
CA ALA A 450 4.31 -3.14 6.20
C ALA A 450 5.50 -2.18 6.20
N TRP A 451 5.39 -1.04 5.50
CA TRP A 451 6.42 0.00 5.55
C TRP A 451 6.63 0.53 6.96
N SER A 452 5.57 0.76 7.74
CA SER A 452 5.72 1.19 9.14
C SER A 452 6.56 0.22 9.97
N THR A 453 6.35 -1.09 9.79
CA THR A 453 7.13 -2.13 10.48
C THR A 453 8.59 -2.13 10.01
N MET A 454 8.82 -2.13 8.69
CA MET A 454 10.18 -2.15 8.12
C MET A 454 10.99 -0.91 8.51
N ILE A 455 10.36 0.27 8.53
CA ILE A 455 11.00 1.52 8.94
C ILE A 455 11.38 1.47 10.42
N GLY A 456 10.49 0.97 11.29
CA GLY A 456 10.81 0.78 12.71
C GLY A 456 12.02 -0.13 12.92
N VAL A 457 12.07 -1.26 12.21
CA VAL A 457 13.21 -2.19 12.26
C VAL A 457 14.50 -1.53 11.76
N ASP A 458 14.46 -0.79 10.63
CA ASP A 458 15.63 -0.08 10.10
C ASP A 458 16.14 1.04 11.05
N LEU A 459 15.24 1.62 11.84
CA LEU A 459 15.57 2.63 12.84
C LEU A 459 15.98 2.03 14.20
N GLY A 460 15.90 0.70 14.37
CA GLY A 460 16.21 0.04 15.64
C GLY A 460 15.18 0.29 16.74
N VAL A 461 13.92 0.56 16.37
CA VAL A 461 12.81 0.80 17.29
C VAL A 461 12.01 -0.48 17.48
N ASP A 462 11.62 -0.79 18.73
CA ASP A 462 10.68 -1.88 19.01
C ASP A 462 9.29 -1.52 18.45
N VAL A 463 8.92 -2.23 17.40
CA VAL A 463 7.62 -2.12 16.70
C VAL A 463 6.82 -3.41 16.83
N SER A 464 6.96 -4.12 17.94
CA SER A 464 6.36 -5.44 18.16
C SER A 464 4.85 -5.48 17.94
N MET A 465 4.08 -4.45 18.33
CA MET A 465 2.64 -4.41 18.06
C MET A 465 2.33 -4.13 16.59
N LEU A 466 3.05 -3.19 15.96
CA LEU A 466 2.86 -2.88 14.54
C LEU A 466 3.18 -4.11 13.66
N ALA A 467 4.24 -4.85 14.04
CA ALA A 467 4.64 -6.10 13.39
C ALA A 467 3.64 -7.23 13.67
N GLY A 468 3.16 -7.36 14.91
CA GLY A 468 2.15 -8.34 15.31
C GLY A 468 0.88 -8.21 14.48
N ALA A 469 0.33 -7.00 14.37
CA ALA A 469 -0.83 -6.70 13.53
C ALA A 469 -0.60 -6.97 12.04
N LEU A 470 0.60 -6.73 11.52
CA LEU A 470 0.94 -7.11 10.14
C LEU A 470 0.93 -8.64 9.97
N PHE A 471 1.56 -9.36 10.90
CA PHE A 471 1.66 -10.81 10.84
C PHE A 471 0.34 -11.51 11.11
N ALA A 472 -0.57 -10.94 11.90
CA ALA A 472 -1.93 -11.43 12.07
C ALA A 472 -2.69 -11.47 10.72
N ARG A 473 -2.51 -10.43 9.87
CA ARG A 473 -3.07 -10.42 8.51
C ARG A 473 -2.49 -11.53 7.63
N PHE A 474 -1.18 -11.78 7.73
CA PHE A 474 -0.55 -12.90 7.00
C PHE A 474 -1.04 -14.25 7.52
N ALA A 475 -1.19 -14.40 8.84
CA ALA A 475 -1.73 -15.60 9.46
C ALA A 475 -3.16 -15.89 8.98
N SER A 476 -3.97 -14.85 8.78
CA SER A 476 -5.36 -14.97 8.30
C SER A 476 -5.48 -15.62 6.91
N THR A 477 -4.43 -15.50 6.08
CA THR A 477 -4.34 -16.07 4.72
C THR A 477 -3.38 -17.26 4.62
N SER A 478 -2.81 -17.71 5.73
CA SER A 478 -1.82 -18.79 5.77
C SER A 478 -2.38 -20.12 5.27
N ARG A 479 -1.59 -20.83 4.47
CA ARG A 479 -1.91 -22.20 4.00
C ARG A 479 -1.91 -23.24 5.12
N LEU A 480 -1.38 -22.92 6.31
CA LEU A 480 -1.37 -23.81 7.48
C LEU A 480 -2.69 -23.75 8.27
N ARG A 481 -3.51 -22.72 8.04
CA ARG A 481 -4.70 -22.42 8.82
C ARG A 481 -5.67 -23.61 8.87
N GLY A 482 -6.05 -24.02 10.08
CA GLY A 482 -6.94 -25.17 10.35
C GLY A 482 -6.31 -26.56 10.15
N LYS A 483 -5.16 -26.67 9.45
CA LYS A 483 -4.55 -27.97 9.11
C LYS A 483 -3.93 -28.68 10.31
N LEU A 484 -3.37 -27.94 11.27
CA LEU A 484 -2.79 -28.54 12.48
C LEU A 484 -3.86 -29.25 13.33
N GLY A 485 -5.00 -28.58 13.56
CA GLY A 485 -6.10 -29.20 14.29
C GLY A 485 -6.66 -30.42 13.56
N TYR A 486 -6.90 -30.27 12.25
CA TYR A 486 -7.33 -31.39 11.40
C TYR A 486 -6.38 -32.59 11.46
N ALA A 487 -5.07 -32.36 11.32
CA ALA A 487 -4.05 -33.42 11.37
C ALA A 487 -3.94 -34.07 12.75
N ALA A 488 -4.17 -33.31 13.82
CA ALA A 488 -4.17 -33.80 15.20
C ALA A 488 -5.49 -34.51 15.58
N GLY A 489 -6.47 -34.60 14.68
CA GLY A 489 -7.79 -35.16 14.98
C GLY A 489 -8.61 -34.31 15.94
N THR A 490 -8.19 -33.07 16.22
CA THR A 490 -8.98 -32.11 16.98
C THR A 490 -9.89 -31.38 16.00
N ALA A 491 -11.20 -31.59 16.13
CA ALA A 491 -12.16 -30.99 15.21
C ALA A 491 -11.95 -29.47 15.13
N ALA A 492 -11.82 -28.95 13.91
CA ALA A 492 -11.78 -27.52 13.65
C ALA A 492 -13.06 -26.88 14.22
N GLY A 493 -12.93 -26.07 15.28
CA GLY A 493 -14.05 -25.34 15.87
C GLY A 493 -14.67 -25.94 17.15
N GLN A 494 -14.09 -27.00 17.74
CA GLN A 494 -14.48 -27.47 19.09
C GLN A 494 -13.76 -26.75 20.24
N SER A 495 -13.38 -25.48 20.09
CA SER A 495 -12.99 -24.62 21.23
C SER A 495 -14.24 -24.10 21.97
N GLY A 496 -15.19 -25.01 22.21
CA GLY A 496 -16.35 -24.83 23.08
C GLY A 496 -16.10 -25.41 24.47
N VAL A 497 -14.83 -25.55 24.88
CA VAL A 497 -14.54 -25.78 26.29
C VAL A 497 -14.87 -24.46 26.98
N GLY A 498 -16.06 -24.39 27.55
CA GLY A 498 -16.44 -23.31 28.44
C GLY A 498 -15.31 -23.11 29.44
N VAL A 499 -14.65 -21.97 29.37
CA VAL A 499 -13.57 -21.58 30.28
C VAL A 499 -14.23 -21.16 31.60
N HIS A 500 -14.97 -22.09 32.20
CA HIS A 500 -15.53 -21.90 33.54
C HIS A 500 -14.52 -22.33 34.62
N ASP A 501 -13.37 -22.91 34.25
CA ASP A 501 -12.47 -23.56 35.21
C ASP A 501 -10.98 -23.12 35.11
N ALA A 502 -10.65 -22.13 34.27
CA ALA A 502 -9.28 -21.59 34.19
C ALA A 502 -9.17 -20.25 34.93
N GLY A 503 -8.83 -20.29 36.22
CA GLY A 503 -8.11 -19.21 36.93
C GLY A 503 -8.75 -17.81 36.91
N GLY A 504 -9.93 -17.68 37.55
CA GLY A 504 -10.60 -16.41 37.83
C GLY A 504 -11.47 -15.90 36.68
N GLU A 505 -12.76 -15.63 36.94
CA GLU A 505 -13.72 -15.16 35.94
C GLU A 505 -13.17 -13.92 35.21
N LEU A 506 -12.79 -14.06 33.94
CA LEU A 506 -12.46 -12.94 33.07
C LEU A 506 -13.68 -12.02 32.99
N THR A 507 -13.47 -10.71 33.12
CA THR A 507 -14.55 -9.72 33.04
C THR A 507 -14.40 -8.85 31.80
N THR A 508 -15.47 -8.16 31.42
CA THR A 508 -15.40 -7.11 30.39
C THR A 508 -14.47 -5.96 30.83
N ASP A 509 -14.41 -5.65 32.13
CA ASP A 509 -13.50 -4.61 32.63
C ASP A 509 -12.02 -5.00 32.51
N ASP A 510 -11.68 -6.28 32.71
CA ASP A 510 -10.31 -6.78 32.48
C ASP A 510 -9.87 -6.53 31.02
N LEU A 511 -10.75 -6.86 30.07
CA LEU A 511 -10.52 -6.62 28.64
C LEU A 511 -10.42 -5.14 28.30
N ARG A 512 -11.27 -4.29 28.91
CA ARG A 512 -11.24 -2.84 28.75
C ARG A 512 -9.90 -2.25 29.20
N GLN A 513 -9.39 -2.68 30.36
CA GLN A 513 -8.11 -2.24 30.89
C GLN A 513 -6.92 -2.72 30.04
N ALA A 514 -6.95 -3.97 29.58
CA ALA A 514 -5.96 -4.54 28.68
C ALA A 514 -5.91 -3.78 27.33
N MET A 515 -7.08 -3.49 26.77
CA MET A 515 -7.20 -2.71 25.54
C MET A 515 -6.66 -1.29 25.68
N TRP A 516 -6.87 -0.65 26.83
CA TRP A 516 -6.33 0.68 27.10
C TRP A 516 -4.79 0.66 27.11
N LEU A 517 -4.18 -0.34 27.75
CA LEU A 517 -2.73 -0.52 27.77
C LEU A 517 -2.16 -0.76 26.37
N ALA A 518 -2.75 -1.68 25.61
CA ALA A 518 -2.32 -1.99 24.25
C ALA A 518 -2.46 -0.77 23.32
N LYS A 519 -3.53 0.01 23.47
CA LYS A 519 -3.70 1.28 22.76
C LYS A 519 -2.59 2.28 23.09
N LEU A 520 -2.25 2.46 24.36
CA LEU A 520 -1.15 3.34 24.76
C LEU A 520 0.20 2.89 24.18
N VAL A 521 0.52 1.59 24.29
CA VAL A 521 1.78 1.02 23.78
C VAL A 521 1.89 1.19 22.27
N SER A 522 0.84 0.90 21.50
CA SER A 522 0.86 1.08 20.04
C SER A 522 1.14 2.53 19.62
N TYR A 523 0.59 3.52 20.35
CA TYR A 523 0.91 4.93 20.13
C TYR A 523 2.37 5.25 20.45
N VAL A 524 2.86 4.79 21.60
CA VAL A 524 4.25 5.04 22.03
C VAL A 524 5.24 4.45 21.03
N GLN A 525 5.05 3.20 20.59
CA GLN A 525 5.90 2.57 19.58
C GLN A 525 5.86 3.33 18.25
N GLY A 526 4.68 3.71 17.77
CA GLY A 526 4.56 4.49 16.54
C GLY A 526 5.23 5.86 16.63
N LEU A 527 4.99 6.60 17.72
CA LEU A 527 5.61 7.91 17.94
C LEU A 527 7.14 7.81 18.07
N GLU A 528 7.64 6.72 18.66
CA GLU A 528 9.08 6.44 18.72
C GLU A 528 9.71 6.24 17.35
N VAL A 529 9.00 5.59 16.42
CA VAL A 529 9.44 5.51 15.01
C VAL A 529 9.57 6.91 14.39
N ILE A 530 8.62 7.81 14.67
CA ILE A 530 8.68 9.20 14.17
C ILE A 530 9.84 9.96 14.83
N ARG A 531 10.05 9.81 16.14
CA ARG A 531 11.17 10.42 16.86
C ARG A 531 12.53 9.97 16.29
N ALA A 532 12.73 8.66 16.17
CA ALA A 532 13.98 8.09 15.65
C ALA A 532 14.24 8.52 14.20
N ALA A 533 13.21 8.59 13.36
CA ALA A 533 13.34 9.12 12.00
C ALA A 533 13.66 10.62 11.99
N SER A 534 13.02 11.39 12.87
CA SER A 534 13.28 12.83 13.02
C SER A 534 14.76 13.09 13.34
N GLU A 535 15.36 12.28 14.22
CA GLU A 535 16.79 12.35 14.52
C GLU A 535 17.66 11.93 13.34
N ARG A 536 17.38 10.78 12.73
CA ARG A 536 18.17 10.25 11.60
C ARG A 536 18.21 11.19 10.40
N TYR A 537 17.11 11.91 10.16
CA TYR A 537 16.97 12.78 8.98
C TYR A 537 17.06 14.28 9.32
N GLY A 538 17.22 14.65 10.59
CA GLY A 538 17.34 16.05 11.02
C GLY A 538 16.07 16.88 10.79
N TRP A 539 14.90 16.29 10.94
CA TRP A 539 13.62 16.93 10.60
C TRP A 539 13.03 17.80 11.71
N ASN A 540 13.49 17.64 12.96
CA ASN A 540 12.98 18.38 14.12
C ASN A 540 11.45 18.33 14.23
N ILE A 541 10.86 17.13 14.08
CA ILE A 541 9.40 16.93 14.09
C ILE A 541 8.83 17.30 15.47
N ASP A 542 7.78 18.13 15.47
CA ASP A 542 6.93 18.36 16.64
C ASP A 542 5.95 17.19 16.84
N LEU A 543 6.32 16.22 17.69
CA LEU A 543 5.49 15.06 17.98
C LEU A 543 4.15 15.44 18.63
N ALA A 544 4.13 16.46 19.48
CA ALA A 544 2.88 16.96 20.05
C ALA A 544 1.98 17.54 18.94
N GLY A 545 2.56 18.24 17.97
CA GLY A 545 1.90 18.72 16.75
C GLY A 545 1.33 17.59 15.90
N VAL A 546 2.06 16.49 15.73
CA VAL A 546 1.56 15.29 15.05
C VAL A 546 0.32 14.74 15.77
N CYS A 547 0.37 14.58 17.10
CA CYS A 547 -0.78 14.15 17.89
C CYS A 547 -1.98 15.10 17.76
N ARG A 548 -1.75 16.42 17.83
CA ARG A 548 -2.81 17.43 17.61
C ARG A 548 -3.48 17.28 16.25
N GLY A 549 -2.70 16.98 15.20
CA GLY A 549 -3.19 16.73 13.85
C GLY A 549 -3.99 15.44 13.67
N TRP A 550 -3.89 14.49 14.61
CA TRP A 550 -4.64 13.23 14.57
C TRP A 550 -5.93 13.23 15.40
N ARG A 551 -6.24 14.32 16.11
CA ARG A 551 -7.40 14.38 17.02
C ARG A 551 -8.75 14.29 16.31
N ALA A 552 -8.83 14.73 15.05
CA ALA A 552 -10.02 14.60 14.23
C ALA A 552 -9.68 14.28 12.76
N GLY A 553 -10.69 13.92 11.98
CA GLY A 553 -10.55 13.65 10.54
C GLY A 553 -9.91 12.31 10.17
N CYS A 554 -8.88 11.85 10.91
CA CYS A 554 -8.21 10.58 10.61
C CYS A 554 -8.93 9.34 11.17
N ILE A 555 -8.44 8.16 10.80
CA ILE A 555 -9.01 6.87 11.23
C ILE A 555 -8.71 6.58 12.70
N ILE A 556 -7.48 6.85 13.16
CA ILE A 556 -7.07 6.56 14.55
C ILE A 556 -7.56 7.60 15.57
N ARG A 557 -8.38 8.58 15.15
CA ARG A 557 -8.83 9.67 16.03
C ARG A 557 -9.49 9.14 17.31
N CYS A 558 -9.08 9.68 18.45
CA CYS A 558 -9.51 9.24 19.77
C CYS A 558 -9.18 10.26 20.86
N ALA A 559 -9.92 10.22 21.98
CA ALA A 559 -9.71 11.10 23.12
C ALA A 559 -8.30 11.00 23.75
N MET A 560 -7.62 9.85 23.63
CA MET A 560 -6.25 9.68 24.14
C MET A 560 -5.24 10.61 23.43
N LEU A 561 -5.52 11.08 22.21
CA LEU A 561 -4.59 11.94 21.47
C LEU A 561 -4.47 13.34 22.07
N ASP A 562 -5.50 13.83 22.77
CA ASP A 562 -5.42 15.07 23.54
C ASP A 562 -4.37 14.93 24.65
N GLU A 563 -4.51 13.89 25.47
CA GLU A 563 -3.55 13.57 26.54
C GLU A 563 -2.14 13.38 26.00
N LEU A 564 -1.97 12.62 24.91
CA LEU A 564 -0.65 12.41 24.30
C LEU A 564 -0.02 13.73 23.84
N SER A 565 -0.81 14.63 23.25
CA SER A 565 -0.31 15.92 22.79
C SER A 565 0.18 16.82 23.93
N GLU A 566 -0.39 16.70 25.12
CA GLU A 566 0.05 17.41 26.32
C GLU A 566 1.31 16.78 26.93
N LEU A 567 1.36 15.45 27.00
CA LEU A 567 2.47 14.72 27.64
C LEU A 567 3.77 14.77 26.83
N LEU A 568 3.72 15.04 25.52
CA LEU A 568 4.87 15.09 24.62
C LEU A 568 5.64 16.42 24.64
N GLU A 569 5.56 17.19 25.72
CA GLU A 569 6.14 18.55 25.85
C GLU A 569 7.66 18.66 25.52
N PHE A 570 8.42 17.55 25.59
CA PHE A 570 9.83 17.48 25.17
C PHE A 570 10.11 16.51 24.00
N GLY A 571 9.07 15.98 23.36
CA GLY A 571 9.22 15.07 22.22
C GLY A 571 9.75 13.67 22.57
N ASP A 572 9.54 13.21 23.81
CA ASP A 572 9.90 11.86 24.27
C ASP A 572 8.66 10.96 24.36
N PRO A 573 8.44 10.05 23.39
CA PRO A 573 7.36 9.06 23.43
C PRO A 573 7.45 8.11 24.62
N MET A 574 8.65 7.75 25.09
CA MET A 574 8.82 6.86 26.23
C MET A 574 8.42 7.55 27.54
N GLY A 575 8.67 8.86 27.62
CA GLY A 575 8.21 9.71 28.71
C GLY A 575 6.70 9.67 28.92
N VAL A 576 5.90 9.36 27.89
CA VAL A 576 4.44 9.15 28.03
C VAL A 576 4.13 7.98 28.96
N LEU A 577 4.86 6.86 28.83
CA LEU A 577 4.67 5.70 29.71
C LEU A 577 5.09 6.00 31.13
N VAL A 578 6.19 6.72 31.32
CA VAL A 578 6.69 7.13 32.64
C VAL A 578 5.68 8.04 33.33
N LYS A 579 5.14 9.04 32.63
CA LYS A 579 4.11 9.95 33.16
C LYS A 579 2.79 9.22 33.47
N ASN A 580 2.51 8.13 32.76
CA ASN A 580 1.35 7.26 33.00
C ASN A 580 1.66 6.04 33.90
N ALA A 581 2.82 6.00 34.58
CA ALA A 581 3.27 4.78 35.27
C ALA A 581 2.24 4.21 36.26
N GLU A 582 1.57 5.05 37.05
CA GLU A 582 0.52 4.59 37.97
C GLU A 582 -0.66 3.92 37.23
N ARG A 583 -1.15 4.56 36.16
CA ARG A 583 -2.25 4.02 35.32
C ARG A 583 -1.85 2.75 34.61
N VAL A 584 -0.60 2.67 34.16
CA VAL A 584 -0.02 1.49 33.49
C VAL A 584 0.09 0.33 34.48
N LEU A 585 0.75 0.54 35.62
CA LEU A 585 0.97 -0.49 36.63
C LEU A 585 -0.35 -0.96 37.26
N GLY A 586 -1.30 -0.05 37.47
CA GLY A 586 -2.62 -0.39 38.00
C GLY A 586 -3.47 -1.28 37.08
N ARG A 587 -3.27 -1.18 35.75
CA ARG A 587 -3.98 -2.00 34.74
C ARG A 587 -3.24 -3.27 34.34
N LEU A 588 -1.94 -3.36 34.64
CA LEU A 588 -1.10 -4.48 34.23
C LEU A 588 -1.60 -5.86 34.73
N PRO A 589 -2.15 -6.01 35.96
CA PRO A 589 -2.77 -7.26 36.39
C PRO A 589 -3.90 -7.73 35.48
N ALA A 590 -4.74 -6.81 34.98
CA ALA A 590 -5.81 -7.14 34.05
C ALA A 590 -5.27 -7.67 32.72
N LEU A 591 -4.24 -7.04 32.15
CA LEU A 591 -3.58 -7.52 30.94
C LEU A 591 -2.96 -8.91 31.13
N ARG A 592 -2.30 -9.17 32.28
CA ARG A 592 -1.77 -10.51 32.60
C ARG A 592 -2.87 -11.56 32.68
N LYS A 593 -3.98 -11.23 33.35
CA LYS A 593 -5.14 -12.12 33.45
C LYS A 593 -5.72 -12.42 32.06
N VAL A 594 -5.88 -11.40 31.21
CA VAL A 594 -6.35 -11.55 29.82
C VAL A 594 -5.44 -12.51 29.04
N ILE A 595 -4.12 -12.34 29.10
CA ILE A 595 -3.18 -13.23 28.39
C ILE A 595 -3.17 -14.64 28.96
N GLY A 596 -3.23 -14.80 30.29
CA GLY A 596 -3.32 -16.11 30.93
C GLY A 596 -4.59 -16.86 30.50
N VAL A 597 -5.73 -16.18 30.51
CA VAL A 597 -7.01 -16.75 30.07
C VAL A 597 -7.02 -17.00 28.56
N ALA A 598 -6.49 -16.10 27.74
CA ALA A 598 -6.40 -16.30 26.29
C ALA A 598 -5.57 -17.55 25.95
N GLY A 599 -4.43 -17.73 26.62
CA GLY A 599 -3.60 -18.93 26.48
C GLY A 599 -4.33 -20.21 26.90
N ALA A 600 -4.99 -20.20 28.07
CA ALA A 600 -5.77 -21.33 28.55
C ALA A 600 -6.98 -21.66 27.63
N ALA A 601 -7.60 -20.63 27.07
CA ALA A 601 -8.72 -20.72 26.13
C ALA A 601 -8.28 -21.07 24.70
N GLN A 602 -6.97 -21.12 24.43
CA GLN A 602 -6.40 -21.29 23.08
C GLN A 602 -6.84 -20.20 22.08
N SER A 603 -7.09 -19.00 22.59
CA SER A 603 -7.46 -17.81 21.83
C SER A 603 -6.21 -17.04 21.40
N PRO A 604 -6.02 -16.73 20.11
CA PRO A 604 -4.96 -15.84 19.64
C PRO A 604 -5.13 -14.44 20.24
N ALA A 605 -4.04 -13.90 20.80
CA ALA A 605 -3.97 -12.57 21.42
C ALA A 605 -2.53 -12.01 21.27
N ALA A 606 -2.03 -11.98 20.03
CA ALA A 606 -0.64 -11.68 19.71
C ALA A 606 -0.25 -10.23 20.06
N ASP A 607 -1.10 -9.26 19.72
CA ASP A 607 -0.83 -7.83 19.98
C ASP A 607 -1.02 -7.49 21.46
N LEU A 608 -2.02 -8.06 22.14
CA LEU A 608 -2.14 -7.96 23.59
C LEU A 608 -0.92 -8.58 24.29
N ALA A 609 -0.40 -9.70 23.80
CA ALA A 609 0.80 -10.34 24.33
C ALA A 609 2.06 -9.51 24.07
N ALA A 610 2.18 -8.91 22.89
CA ALA A 610 3.26 -7.99 22.55
C ALA A 610 3.26 -6.75 23.47
N ALA A 611 2.08 -6.17 23.74
CA ALA A 611 1.94 -5.07 24.69
C ALA A 611 2.40 -5.47 26.10
N LEU A 612 2.03 -6.68 26.59
CA LEU A 612 2.48 -7.17 27.88
C LEU A 612 4.01 -7.35 27.92
N ALA A 613 4.58 -7.99 26.90
CA ALA A 613 6.02 -8.22 26.80
C ALA A 613 6.81 -6.91 26.77
N TYR A 614 6.33 -5.92 26.00
CA TYR A 614 6.91 -4.59 25.92
C TYR A 614 6.94 -3.89 27.28
N LEU A 615 5.80 -3.89 28.00
CA LEU A 615 5.70 -3.27 29.32
C LEU A 615 6.53 -4.00 30.38
N ASP A 616 6.66 -5.32 30.31
CA ASP A 616 7.51 -6.07 31.22
C ASP A 616 9.00 -5.83 30.97
N GLN A 617 9.41 -5.73 29.71
CA GLN A 617 10.77 -5.35 29.36
C GLN A 617 11.10 -3.94 29.83
N ALA A 618 10.18 -2.98 29.67
CA ALA A 618 10.37 -1.60 30.12
C ALA A 618 10.46 -1.45 31.65
N ARG A 619 9.92 -2.41 32.42
CA ARG A 619 9.96 -2.41 33.90
C ARG A 619 11.21 -3.08 34.46
N GLU A 620 11.84 -3.96 33.69
CA GLU A 620 12.95 -4.76 34.15
C GLU A 620 14.26 -3.95 34.09
N GLN A 621 15.03 -3.94 35.17
CA GLN A 621 16.32 -3.22 35.19
C GLN A 621 17.38 -3.95 34.37
N ARG A 622 17.29 -5.28 34.29
CA ARG A 622 18.26 -6.12 33.59
C ARG A 622 17.58 -7.23 32.81
N LEU A 623 17.61 -7.11 31.49
CA LEU A 623 17.10 -8.13 30.58
C LEU A 623 18.07 -9.33 30.48
N PRO A 624 17.57 -10.52 30.07
CA PRO A 624 18.41 -11.70 29.86
C PRO A 624 19.34 -11.60 28.64
N THR A 625 19.42 -10.44 27.98
CA THR A 625 20.23 -10.19 26.78
C THR A 625 21.73 -10.25 27.04
N ALA A 626 22.17 -10.21 28.30
CA ALA A 626 23.55 -10.51 28.67
C ALA A 626 23.98 -11.93 28.21
N LEU A 627 23.07 -12.92 28.21
CA LEU A 627 23.35 -14.25 27.67
C LEU A 627 23.53 -14.21 26.15
N ILE A 628 22.74 -13.41 25.43
CA ILE A 628 22.90 -13.22 23.98
C ILE A 628 24.27 -12.61 23.67
N GLN A 629 24.68 -11.60 24.44
CA GLN A 629 26.02 -10.99 24.31
C GLN A 629 27.14 -12.02 24.55
N ALA A 630 27.02 -12.83 25.61
CA ALA A 630 27.97 -13.89 25.89
C ALA A 630 28.03 -14.96 24.79
N GLN A 631 26.88 -15.38 24.24
CA GLN A 631 26.82 -16.32 23.13
C GLN A 631 27.50 -15.77 21.87
N ARG A 632 27.20 -14.52 21.51
CA ARG A 632 27.81 -13.82 20.36
C ARG A 632 29.32 -13.74 20.50
N ASP A 633 29.81 -13.40 21.68
CA ASP A 633 31.24 -13.37 21.92
C ASP A 633 31.87 -14.77 21.90
N PHE A 634 31.19 -15.79 22.42
CA PHE A 634 31.64 -17.17 22.41
C PHE A 634 31.88 -17.70 20.99
N PHE A 635 30.90 -17.60 20.09
CA PHE A 635 31.01 -18.20 18.75
C PHE A 635 31.70 -17.28 17.73
N GLY A 636 31.76 -15.98 17.99
CA GLY A 636 32.12 -14.97 16.97
C GLY A 636 33.08 -13.89 17.43
N ALA A 637 33.58 -13.92 18.67
CA ALA A 637 34.45 -12.90 19.26
C ALA A 637 33.91 -11.47 19.05
N HIS A 638 32.58 -11.30 19.15
CA HIS A 638 31.90 -10.03 18.93
C HIS A 638 32.14 -8.99 20.05
N GLY A 639 32.70 -9.40 21.19
CA GLY A 639 32.89 -8.56 22.37
C GLY A 639 31.57 -8.17 23.06
N PHE A 640 31.69 -7.63 24.27
CA PHE A 640 30.58 -7.08 25.04
C PHE A 640 31.05 -6.04 26.06
N GLU A 641 30.13 -5.22 26.56
CA GLU A 641 30.39 -4.28 27.66
C GLU A 641 30.15 -4.94 29.02
N LEU A 642 30.89 -4.51 30.04
CA LEU A 642 30.68 -4.92 31.44
C LEU A 642 29.97 -3.79 32.20
N GLU A 643 29.01 -4.15 33.06
CA GLU A 643 28.28 -3.18 33.88
C GLU A 643 29.26 -2.34 34.72
N GLY A 644 29.18 -1.01 34.58
CA GLY A 644 30.02 -0.06 35.30
C GLY A 644 31.47 0.03 34.83
N GLN A 645 31.83 -0.58 33.69
CA GLN A 645 33.17 -0.49 33.12
C GLN A 645 33.13 0.03 31.68
N GLU A 646 33.98 0.99 31.37
CA GLU A 646 34.17 1.47 30.00
C GLU A 646 35.04 0.49 29.20
N GLY A 647 34.59 0.14 27.99
CA GLY A 647 35.37 -0.67 27.04
C GLY A 647 34.63 -1.90 26.53
N ILE A 648 35.25 -2.55 25.55
CA ILE A 648 34.78 -3.81 24.97
C ILE A 648 35.64 -4.94 25.53
N PHE A 649 35.00 -5.95 26.10
CA PHE A 649 35.61 -7.09 26.76
C PHE A 649 35.29 -8.37 25.99
N HIS A 650 36.15 -9.38 26.16
CA HIS A 650 35.92 -10.74 25.69
C HIS A 650 35.86 -11.67 26.89
N GLY A 651 34.98 -12.66 26.82
CA GLY A 651 34.80 -13.63 27.90
C GLY A 651 35.87 -14.72 27.89
N PRO A 652 36.11 -15.39 29.02
CA PRO A 652 37.09 -16.45 29.16
C PRO A 652 36.55 -17.79 28.62
N TRP A 653 36.06 -17.79 27.39
CA TRP A 653 35.40 -18.94 26.78
C TRP A 653 36.41 -20.05 26.49
N LYS A 654 36.06 -21.29 26.87
CA LYS A 654 36.77 -22.48 26.42
C LYS A 654 36.00 -23.06 25.23
N HIS A 655 36.71 -23.48 24.18
CA HIS A 655 36.09 -24.20 23.06
C HIS A 655 35.34 -25.44 23.58
N ILE A 656 34.11 -25.60 23.10
CA ILE A 656 33.30 -26.81 23.31
C ILE A 656 33.36 -27.53 21.96
N ASP A 657 34.03 -28.69 21.95
CA ASP A 657 34.14 -29.55 20.77
C ASP A 657 32.81 -30.26 20.46
#